data_AF-A0A2V7T8T5-F1
#
_entry.id   AF-A0A2V7T8T5-F1
#
_cell.length_a   1.000
_cell.length_b   1.000
_cell.length_c   1.000
_cell.angle_alpha   90.00
_cell.angle_beta   90.00
_cell.angle_gamma   90.00
#
_symmetry.space_group_name_H-M   'P 1'
#
loop_
_entity.id
_entity.type
_entity.pdbx_description
1 polymer ?
#
loop_
_entity_poly.entity_id
_entity_poly.type
_entity_poly.pdbx_seq_one_letter_code
_entity_poly.pdbx_strand_id
1 'polypeptide(L)'
;SIVGGIAQADGVAQYWFNGTLVIDRHDIFFRTGARPTIKFQKFIMAPYIGDGSPVDQTMWIDNLIVATAPIPDSSTSAPMAPVATITVSPATASVMAGQTVQLAATLTDSSGNVLTDRSITWASSDPAVATVSQTGLVAGVAAGTATITASSEGKAGAASLSVTTSVTKPGAVPDLAVTGVTDRGVTLSFKEVTGGTGQPASYDVRYVTGTMAWGSAASVTNGSCATPMAGTAIGVTRSCTALGLQPNTSYQFQLVAFRGTMNLNAVYGGLSNVASGTTAASVSVTNPGTVADLAVASVTDSSVTLAFTEVTEGTSQPARYDVRYAAGTIAWGAAASVSKGTCATPVAGSAIGAQRTCTVLGLAANTSHELQLVAFRGTMNLNAVYGGLSNVASGTTTASAPPPPAPPPPPPPPPPPPPPVPPPPVPPPPPGPPGTVSNLAVAGATDSSVTLAFTEVTDGTGQPARYDVRYAVGTIAWGTAASVSVGTCATPVAGSAIGATRSCTVRGLAPNTGDQFQLVAFRGTMNLNAVYGGRSNVANGTTAPSVVPPPLAPSGSNEPAGFTPVADRTFDAVAELGWGASALVSVVADPTAPKSPPLVGQVTYPAGFGGGYEPASTWLEGADALGYTRLYLSFWVKLSSNWQGHSSGVNKIAFVWLHDNPVVYFSEQGSGSGPLEAQLRLQNTPVPARNLTPNLAAVSLTRGEWHRWEVVLVVNTGDQANGEAHWWIDGVKVGEYRDVLYGSSTQPKAWGGPEISWMPIWGGIGDTVAQTMYMWMDHFYISGRP
;
A
#
# COMPACT_ATOMS: atom_id res chain seq x y z
N SER A 1 71.14 -39.41 25.96
CA SER A 1 71.27 -40.40 27.04
C SER A 1 72.23 -39.86 28.11
N ILE A 2 72.44 -40.60 29.21
CA ILE A 2 73.44 -40.26 30.23
C ILE A 2 74.36 -41.48 30.38
N VAL A 3 75.67 -41.29 30.20
CA VAL A 3 76.67 -42.35 30.32
C VAL A 3 77.72 -41.90 31.32
N GLY A 4 77.98 -42.71 32.36
CA GLY A 4 78.94 -42.37 33.41
C GLY A 4 78.62 -41.07 34.18
N GLY A 5 77.35 -40.68 34.27
CA GLY A 5 76.93 -39.41 34.89
C GLY A 5 77.09 -38.18 33.99
N ILE A 6 77.52 -38.34 32.75
CA ILE A 6 77.73 -37.26 31.78
C ILE A 6 76.65 -37.32 30.69
N ALA A 7 76.09 -36.16 30.35
CA ALA A 7 75.13 -36.03 29.28
C ALA A 7 75.75 -36.36 27.92
N GLN A 8 75.01 -37.07 27.07
CA GLN A 8 75.41 -37.39 25.70
C GLN A 8 74.58 -36.57 24.70
N ALA A 9 75.23 -36.09 23.66
CA ALA A 9 74.62 -35.37 22.53
C ALA A 9 74.14 -36.36 21.47
N ASP A 10 73.21 -37.21 21.85
CA ASP A 10 72.62 -38.26 20.98
C ASP A 10 71.10 -38.06 20.81
N GLY A 11 70.59 -36.88 21.19
CA GLY A 11 69.20 -36.51 21.03
C GLY A 11 68.89 -36.08 19.61
N VAL A 12 67.71 -36.50 19.13
CA VAL A 12 67.21 -36.16 17.79
C VAL A 12 66.05 -35.16 17.88
N ALA A 13 66.11 -34.09 17.09
CA ALA A 13 64.99 -33.21 16.81
C ALA A 13 64.84 -33.04 15.31
N GLN A 14 63.67 -33.42 14.80
CA GLN A 14 63.31 -33.26 13.41
C GLN A 14 62.01 -32.46 13.32
N TYR A 15 61.93 -31.53 12.38
CA TYR A 15 60.76 -30.71 12.14
C TYR A 15 60.48 -30.65 10.65
N TRP A 16 59.25 -30.96 10.26
CA TRP A 16 58.77 -30.81 8.90
C TRP A 16 57.79 -29.65 8.83
N PHE A 17 57.90 -28.84 7.79
CA PHE A 17 56.94 -27.80 7.44
C PHE A 17 56.43 -28.07 6.03
N ASN A 18 55.11 -28.17 5.86
CA ASN A 18 54.46 -28.56 4.61
C ASN A 18 55.08 -29.82 3.96
N GLY A 19 55.28 -30.87 4.77
CA GLY A 19 55.86 -32.15 4.33
C GLY A 19 57.36 -32.12 4.01
N THR A 20 58.01 -30.97 4.10
CA THR A 20 59.46 -30.82 3.86
C THR A 20 60.21 -30.81 5.17
N LEU A 21 61.26 -31.63 5.30
CA LEU A 21 62.13 -31.62 6.48
C LEU A 21 62.93 -30.31 6.52
N VAL A 22 62.68 -29.48 7.53
CA VAL A 22 63.29 -28.14 7.69
C VAL A 22 64.25 -28.04 8.88
N ILE A 23 64.13 -28.94 9.87
CA ILE A 23 65.14 -29.10 10.92
C ILE A 23 65.47 -30.58 11.01
N ASP A 24 66.76 -30.91 10.99
CA ASP A 24 67.27 -32.26 11.21
C ASP A 24 68.55 -32.18 12.06
N ARG A 25 68.43 -32.50 13.35
CA ARG A 25 69.53 -32.37 14.33
C ARG A 25 69.60 -33.64 15.16
N HIS A 26 70.81 -34.18 15.29
CA HIS A 26 71.09 -35.48 15.94
C HIS A 26 72.07 -35.38 17.11
N ASP A 27 72.47 -34.16 17.46
CA ASP A 27 73.53 -33.82 18.41
C ASP A 27 73.01 -33.03 19.62
N ILE A 28 71.77 -33.30 20.07
CA ILE A 28 71.10 -32.50 21.10
C ILE A 28 71.22 -33.12 22.50
N PHE A 29 71.61 -32.30 23.47
CA PHE A 29 71.53 -32.65 24.89
C PHE A 29 70.14 -32.36 25.47
N PHE A 30 69.26 -33.37 25.55
CA PHE A 30 67.95 -33.20 26.18
C PHE A 30 67.94 -33.40 27.70
N ARG A 31 69.02 -33.95 28.28
CA ARG A 31 69.15 -34.19 29.72
C ARG A 31 70.54 -33.80 30.18
N THR A 32 70.65 -33.41 31.45
CA THR A 32 71.94 -33.14 32.10
C THR A 32 72.30 -34.27 33.05
N GLY A 33 73.59 -34.44 33.36
CA GLY A 33 74.05 -35.42 34.36
C GLY A 33 73.41 -35.24 35.74
N ALA A 34 73.10 -33.99 36.11
CA ALA A 34 72.43 -33.65 37.37
C ALA A 34 70.94 -34.01 37.40
N ARG A 35 70.30 -34.22 36.24
CA ARG A 35 68.88 -34.55 36.14
C ARG A 35 68.64 -35.64 35.08
N PRO A 36 69.10 -36.87 35.32
CA PRO A 36 69.11 -37.95 34.33
C PRO A 36 67.72 -38.49 33.96
N THR A 37 66.69 -38.16 34.75
CA THR A 37 65.32 -38.67 34.62
C THR A 37 64.31 -37.64 34.10
N ILE A 38 64.75 -36.45 33.64
CA ILE A 38 63.82 -35.47 33.06
C ILE A 38 63.02 -36.10 31.91
N LYS A 39 61.71 -35.88 31.97
CA LYS A 39 60.73 -36.24 30.93
C LYS A 39 60.12 -34.98 30.35
N PHE A 40 59.66 -35.06 29.11
CA PHE A 40 58.75 -34.06 28.58
C PHE A 40 57.44 -34.11 29.37
N GLN A 41 57.08 -32.99 30.02
CA GLN A 41 55.87 -32.91 30.84
C GLN A 41 54.73 -32.16 30.11
N LYS A 42 55.08 -31.17 29.29
CA LYS A 42 54.13 -30.29 28.63
C LYS A 42 54.64 -29.95 27.23
N PHE A 43 53.74 -30.02 26.26
CA PHE A 43 53.92 -29.45 24.94
C PHE A 43 53.01 -28.20 24.85
N ILE A 44 53.57 -27.08 24.41
CA ILE A 44 52.84 -25.80 24.31
C ILE A 44 53.00 -25.30 22.88
N MET A 45 51.88 -25.13 22.19
CA MET A 45 51.77 -24.27 21.00
C MET A 45 51.13 -22.97 21.45
N ALA A 46 51.94 -21.92 21.59
CA ALA A 46 51.46 -20.60 21.97
C ALA A 46 51.96 -19.59 20.94
N PRO A 47 51.06 -18.86 20.25
CA PRO A 47 51.50 -17.73 19.44
C PRO A 47 52.10 -16.68 20.37
N TYR A 48 53.36 -16.35 20.15
CA TYR A 48 54.06 -15.30 20.88
C TYR A 48 54.33 -14.14 19.93
N ILE A 49 53.64 -13.02 20.15
CA ILE A 49 53.78 -11.79 19.37
C ILE A 49 54.40 -10.76 20.33
N GLY A 50 55.70 -10.51 20.18
CA GLY A 50 56.54 -9.83 21.17
C GLY A 50 55.95 -8.54 21.74
N ASP A 51 56.03 -7.44 20.97
CA ASP A 51 55.57 -6.10 21.33
C ASP A 51 54.05 -5.87 21.12
N GLY A 52 53.30 -6.94 20.83
CA GLY A 52 51.86 -6.92 20.61
C GLY A 52 51.46 -6.91 19.12
N SER A 53 50.19 -7.18 18.85
CA SER A 53 49.64 -7.18 17.48
C SER A 53 48.95 -5.84 17.20
N PRO A 54 49.26 -5.14 16.08
CA PRO A 54 48.63 -3.87 15.73
C PRO A 54 47.22 -4.02 15.12
N VAL A 55 46.79 -5.26 14.85
CA VAL A 55 45.48 -5.62 14.30
C VAL A 55 44.97 -6.89 14.98
N ASP A 56 43.66 -7.14 14.92
CA ASP A 56 43.10 -8.42 15.36
C ASP A 56 43.64 -9.57 14.48
N GLN A 57 44.05 -10.66 15.12
CA GLN A 57 44.59 -11.84 14.44
C GLN A 57 43.99 -13.13 15.02
N THR A 58 43.75 -14.10 14.13
CA THR A 58 43.20 -15.41 14.49
C THR A 58 44.11 -16.50 13.91
N MET A 59 44.35 -17.56 14.70
CA MET A 59 45.09 -18.76 14.29
C MET A 59 44.18 -19.98 14.43
N TRP A 60 44.17 -20.83 13.41
CA TRP A 60 43.41 -22.07 13.37
C TRP A 60 44.37 -23.25 13.48
N ILE A 61 44.06 -24.20 14.37
CA ILE A 61 44.83 -25.43 14.56
C ILE A 61 43.86 -26.59 14.36
N ASP A 62 44.26 -27.56 13.56
CA ASP A 62 43.48 -28.76 13.29
C ASP A 62 44.40 -30.01 13.27
N ASN A 63 43.81 -31.18 13.57
CA ASN A 63 44.46 -32.50 13.50
C ASN A 63 45.79 -32.63 14.29
N LEU A 64 45.87 -32.07 15.50
CA LEU A 64 47.03 -32.22 16.38
C LEU A 64 47.13 -33.65 16.95
N ILE A 65 48.17 -34.38 16.56
CA ILE A 65 48.50 -35.71 17.09
C ILE A 65 49.78 -35.63 17.93
N VAL A 66 49.73 -36.13 19.17
CA VAL A 66 50.89 -36.27 20.06
C VAL A 66 51.06 -37.74 20.39
N ALA A 67 52.20 -38.33 20.01
CA ALA A 67 52.48 -39.75 20.19
C ALA A 67 53.79 -39.98 20.95
N THR A 68 53.84 -41.06 21.74
CA THR A 68 55.05 -41.54 22.42
C THR A 68 55.71 -42.72 21.70
N ALA A 69 55.13 -43.13 20.56
CA ALA A 69 55.59 -44.18 19.65
C ALA A 69 55.34 -43.71 18.20
N PRO A 70 55.94 -44.36 17.18
CA PRO A 70 55.72 -44.01 15.78
C PRO A 70 54.23 -43.97 15.45
N ILE A 71 53.78 -42.88 14.82
CA ILE A 71 52.42 -42.77 14.30
C ILE A 71 52.33 -43.74 13.11
N PRO A 72 51.37 -44.69 13.10
CA PRO A 72 51.19 -45.59 11.97
C PRO A 72 51.01 -44.78 10.69
N ASP A 73 51.80 -45.09 9.67
CA ASP A 73 51.77 -44.39 8.39
C ASP A 73 50.36 -44.50 7.80
N SER A 74 49.70 -43.36 7.58
CA SER A 74 48.28 -43.31 7.17
C SER A 74 48.07 -43.61 5.68
N SER A 75 49.04 -44.26 5.02
CA SER A 75 49.02 -44.52 3.58
C SER A 75 48.19 -45.73 3.16
N THR A 76 47.34 -46.28 4.04
CA THR A 76 46.22 -47.13 3.63
C THR A 76 44.92 -46.45 4.03
N SER A 77 44.44 -45.54 3.19
CA SER A 77 43.07 -45.06 3.32
C SER A 77 42.14 -46.25 3.12
N ALA A 78 41.42 -46.66 4.17
CA ALA A 78 40.15 -47.35 3.95
C ALA A 78 39.34 -46.50 2.94
N PRO A 79 38.66 -47.11 1.95
CA PRO A 79 37.89 -46.34 0.99
C PRO A 79 36.93 -45.43 1.75
N MET A 80 37.10 -44.12 1.58
CA MET A 80 36.30 -43.11 2.26
C MET A 80 34.83 -43.36 1.91
N ALA A 81 33.95 -43.49 2.92
CA ALA A 81 32.54 -43.80 2.67
C ALA A 81 31.93 -42.72 1.74
N PRO A 82 31.25 -43.08 0.65
CA PRO A 82 30.76 -42.10 -0.31
C PRO A 82 29.64 -41.25 0.31
N VAL A 83 29.51 -39.99 -0.14
CA VAL A 83 28.38 -39.15 0.26
C VAL A 83 27.07 -39.79 -0.22
N ALA A 84 26.16 -40.04 0.70
CA ALA A 84 24.83 -40.55 0.38
C ALA A 84 23.81 -39.42 0.33
N THR A 85 23.84 -38.51 1.30
CA THR A 85 22.89 -37.39 1.40
C THR A 85 23.58 -36.08 1.78
N ILE A 86 22.98 -34.97 1.34
CA ILE A 86 23.38 -33.60 1.71
C ILE A 86 22.14 -32.87 2.20
N THR A 87 22.20 -32.34 3.41
CA THR A 87 21.12 -31.55 4.01
C THR A 87 21.59 -30.11 4.17
N VAL A 88 20.85 -29.17 3.59
CA VAL A 88 21.13 -27.73 3.74
C VAL A 88 20.23 -27.16 4.83
N SER A 89 20.82 -26.39 5.75
CA SER A 89 20.11 -25.73 6.85
C SER A 89 20.42 -24.21 6.88
N PRO A 90 19.40 -23.36 7.08
CA PRO A 90 17.99 -23.70 7.06
C PRO A 90 17.53 -24.13 5.65
N ALA A 91 16.51 -25.00 5.57
CA ALA A 91 15.96 -25.46 4.29
C ALA A 91 15.18 -24.36 3.55
N THR A 92 14.74 -23.33 4.27
CA THR A 92 14.16 -22.11 3.73
C THR A 92 14.75 -20.89 4.44
N ALA A 93 14.97 -19.81 3.70
CA ALA A 93 15.45 -18.54 4.26
C ALA A 93 14.79 -17.35 3.56
N SER A 94 14.64 -16.24 4.29
CA SER A 94 14.25 -14.96 3.70
C SER A 94 15.25 -13.86 4.07
N VAL A 95 15.58 -13.00 3.12
CA VAL A 95 16.57 -11.95 3.27
C VAL A 95 16.13 -10.70 2.51
N MET A 96 16.39 -9.51 3.02
CA MET A 96 16.14 -8.29 2.24
C MET A 96 17.22 -8.12 1.18
N ALA A 97 16.89 -7.53 0.04
CA ALA A 97 17.87 -7.11 -0.97
C ALA A 97 18.95 -6.24 -0.31
N GLY A 98 20.22 -6.57 -0.54
CA GLY A 98 21.39 -5.95 0.10
C GLY A 98 21.81 -6.57 1.44
N GLN A 99 21.07 -7.53 1.98
CA GLN A 99 21.42 -8.27 3.21
C GLN A 99 21.90 -9.70 2.90
N THR A 100 22.48 -10.36 3.90
CA THR A 100 23.05 -11.71 3.78
C THR A 100 22.49 -12.71 4.78
N VAL A 101 22.47 -13.99 4.43
CA VAL A 101 22.11 -15.11 5.32
C VAL A 101 23.09 -16.27 5.12
N GLN A 102 23.48 -16.94 6.21
CA GLN A 102 24.41 -18.07 6.16
C GLN A 102 23.64 -19.39 6.05
N LEU A 103 24.00 -20.21 5.07
CA LEU A 103 23.56 -21.60 4.95
C LEU A 103 24.67 -22.55 5.35
N ALA A 104 24.33 -23.68 5.97
CA ALA A 104 25.23 -24.77 6.29
C ALA A 104 24.79 -26.04 5.55
N ALA A 105 25.75 -26.85 5.11
CA ALA A 105 25.48 -28.14 4.47
C ALA A 105 26.10 -29.27 5.29
N THR A 106 25.29 -30.26 5.68
CA THR A 106 25.71 -31.46 6.42
C THR A 106 25.65 -32.66 5.49
N LEU A 107 26.78 -33.37 5.35
CA LEU A 107 26.90 -34.53 4.47
C LEU A 107 26.90 -35.80 5.32
N THR A 108 26.19 -36.84 4.88
CA THR A 108 26.20 -38.15 5.56
C THR A 108 26.41 -39.31 4.60
N ASP A 109 26.99 -40.41 5.10
CA ASP A 109 27.09 -41.69 4.39
C ASP A 109 25.75 -42.46 4.41
N SER A 110 25.72 -43.64 3.78
CA SER A 110 24.52 -44.50 3.74
C SER A 110 24.10 -45.05 5.10
N SER A 111 24.97 -44.98 6.10
CA SER A 111 24.72 -45.41 7.48
C SER A 111 24.30 -44.24 8.39
N GLY A 112 24.21 -43.01 7.84
CA GLY A 112 23.81 -41.81 8.58
C GLY A 112 24.94 -41.14 9.36
N ASN A 113 26.20 -41.57 9.19
CA ASN A 113 27.33 -40.93 9.85
C ASN A 113 27.67 -39.62 9.13
N VAL A 114 27.95 -38.57 9.90
CA VAL A 114 28.40 -37.28 9.33
C VAL A 114 29.79 -37.44 8.72
N LEU A 115 29.93 -36.96 7.49
CA LEU A 115 31.18 -36.95 6.74
C LEU A 115 31.82 -35.55 6.86
N THR A 116 33.06 -35.51 7.34
CA THR A 116 33.91 -34.32 7.34
C THR A 116 34.88 -34.37 6.14
N ASP A 117 35.59 -33.27 5.86
CA ASP A 117 36.67 -33.18 4.86
C ASP A 117 36.24 -33.42 3.40
N ARG A 118 35.00 -33.03 3.08
CA ARG A 118 34.46 -33.06 1.71
C ARG A 118 34.37 -31.66 1.12
N SER A 119 34.69 -31.52 -0.16
CA SER A 119 34.52 -30.27 -0.90
C SER A 119 33.04 -30.05 -1.22
N ILE A 120 32.48 -28.93 -0.78
CA ILE A 120 31.10 -28.55 -1.08
C ILE A 120 31.11 -27.42 -2.12
N THR A 121 30.39 -27.61 -3.22
CA THR A 121 30.18 -26.57 -4.24
C THR A 121 28.80 -25.96 -4.05
N TRP A 122 28.74 -24.63 -3.92
CA TRP A 122 27.48 -23.89 -3.81
C TRP A 122 27.10 -23.22 -5.13
N ALA A 123 25.81 -23.19 -5.44
CA ALA A 123 25.27 -22.51 -6.61
C ALA A 123 23.91 -21.87 -6.30
N SER A 124 23.60 -20.76 -6.96
CA SER A 124 22.26 -20.15 -6.96
C SER A 124 21.58 -20.41 -8.30
N SER A 125 20.29 -20.72 -8.28
CA SER A 125 19.48 -20.85 -9.51
C SER A 125 19.30 -19.51 -10.24
N ASP A 126 19.36 -18.39 -9.52
CA ASP A 126 19.23 -17.04 -10.08
C ASP A 126 20.15 -16.04 -9.35
N PRO A 127 21.37 -15.82 -9.87
CA PRO A 127 22.30 -14.83 -9.33
C PRO A 127 21.81 -13.37 -9.37
N ALA A 128 20.80 -13.04 -10.20
CA ALA A 128 20.22 -11.69 -10.24
C ALA A 128 19.26 -11.46 -9.07
N VAL A 129 18.72 -12.53 -8.47
CA VAL A 129 17.92 -12.50 -7.25
C VAL A 129 18.79 -12.69 -6.01
N ALA A 130 19.69 -13.69 -6.01
CA ALA A 130 20.60 -13.94 -4.89
C ALA A 130 21.89 -14.65 -5.31
N THR A 131 23.00 -14.24 -4.70
CA THR A 131 24.32 -14.87 -4.91
C THR A 131 24.71 -15.71 -3.69
N VAL A 132 25.60 -16.68 -3.87
CA VAL A 132 26.11 -17.53 -2.77
C VAL A 132 27.63 -17.68 -2.89
N SER A 133 28.34 -17.57 -1.77
CA SER A 133 29.79 -17.75 -1.68
C SER A 133 30.19 -19.23 -1.50
N GLN A 134 31.48 -19.52 -1.57
CA GLN A 134 32.01 -20.88 -1.37
C GLN A 134 31.77 -21.44 0.05
N THR A 135 31.54 -20.58 1.04
CA THR A 135 31.25 -20.99 2.42
C THR A 135 29.74 -21.07 2.71
N GLY A 136 28.87 -20.89 1.72
CA GLY A 136 27.41 -20.91 1.90
C GLY A 136 26.80 -19.60 2.40
N LEU A 137 27.57 -18.49 2.44
CA LEU A 137 27.01 -17.16 2.71
C LEU A 137 26.26 -16.66 1.47
N VAL A 138 24.96 -16.44 1.60
CA VAL A 138 24.04 -16.01 0.55
C VAL A 138 23.76 -14.51 0.68
N ALA A 139 23.78 -13.76 -0.41
CA ALA A 139 23.46 -12.33 -0.45
C ALA A 139 22.24 -12.06 -1.36
N GLY A 140 21.22 -11.38 -0.83
CA GLY A 140 20.05 -10.95 -1.61
C GLY A 140 20.41 -9.78 -2.53
N VAL A 141 20.06 -9.87 -3.80
CA VAL A 141 20.36 -8.87 -4.83
C VAL A 141 19.11 -8.08 -5.23
N ALA A 142 18.03 -8.77 -5.57
CA ALA A 142 16.76 -8.18 -5.97
C ALA A 142 15.57 -9.02 -5.49
N ALA A 143 14.39 -8.40 -5.34
CA ALA A 143 13.22 -9.14 -4.89
C ALA A 143 12.87 -10.28 -5.85
N GLY A 144 12.59 -11.46 -5.29
CA GLY A 144 12.36 -12.69 -6.05
C GLY A 144 12.67 -13.93 -5.23
N THR A 145 12.63 -15.10 -5.86
CA THR A 145 13.00 -16.37 -5.22
C THR A 145 14.18 -17.01 -5.94
N ALA A 146 15.05 -17.66 -5.19
CA ALA A 146 16.18 -18.41 -5.72
C ALA A 146 16.36 -19.71 -4.94
N THR A 147 16.75 -20.79 -5.61
CA THR A 147 17.15 -22.05 -4.97
C THR A 147 18.66 -22.07 -4.83
N ILE A 148 19.15 -22.24 -3.60
CA ILE A 148 20.57 -22.36 -3.29
C ILE A 148 20.91 -23.84 -3.12
N THR A 149 21.83 -24.36 -3.93
CA THR A 149 22.19 -25.79 -3.97
C THR A 149 23.62 -26.00 -3.49
N ALA A 150 23.81 -26.92 -2.54
CA ALA A 150 25.10 -27.46 -2.13
C ALA A 150 25.31 -28.83 -2.76
N SER A 151 26.43 -29.04 -3.46
CA SER A 151 26.75 -30.29 -4.14
C SER A 151 28.09 -30.86 -3.71
N SER A 152 28.17 -32.19 -3.58
CA SER A 152 29.41 -32.94 -3.30
C SER A 152 29.26 -34.36 -3.84
N GLU A 153 30.29 -34.89 -4.52
CA GLU A 153 30.34 -36.27 -5.03
C GLU A 153 29.10 -36.73 -5.83
N GLY A 154 28.51 -35.82 -6.61
CA GLY A 154 27.31 -36.11 -7.40
C GLY A 154 26.00 -36.17 -6.60
N LYS A 155 26.04 -35.86 -5.31
CA LYS A 155 24.85 -35.60 -4.47
C LYS A 155 24.63 -34.10 -4.32
N ALA A 156 23.39 -33.72 -4.08
CA ALA A 156 23.00 -32.33 -3.87
C ALA A 156 21.95 -32.21 -2.76
N GLY A 157 22.02 -31.12 -2.01
CA GLY A 157 21.00 -30.63 -1.10
C GLY A 157 20.66 -29.19 -1.47
N ALA A 158 19.43 -28.76 -1.22
CA ALA A 158 18.97 -27.43 -1.62
C ALA A 158 18.23 -26.71 -0.49
N ALA A 159 18.29 -25.39 -0.51
CA ALA A 159 17.46 -24.50 0.28
C ALA A 159 16.74 -23.50 -0.61
N SER A 160 15.50 -23.17 -0.26
CA SER A 160 14.71 -22.15 -0.95
C SER A 160 14.92 -20.79 -0.29
N LEU A 161 15.31 -19.79 -1.07
CA LEU A 161 15.53 -18.41 -0.62
C LEU A 161 14.46 -17.48 -1.19
N SER A 162 13.88 -16.62 -0.35
CA SER A 162 13.02 -15.51 -0.76
C SER A 162 13.67 -14.17 -0.44
N VAL A 163 13.94 -13.37 -1.46
CA VAL A 163 14.50 -12.03 -1.33
C VAL A 163 13.37 -11.00 -1.36
N THR A 164 13.30 -10.14 -0.35
CA THR A 164 12.28 -9.07 -0.24
C THR A 164 12.92 -7.70 -0.47
N THR A 165 12.14 -6.71 -0.89
CA THR A 165 12.61 -5.32 -0.97
C THR A 165 12.40 -4.59 0.36
N SER A 166 13.29 -3.64 0.64
CA SER A 166 13.11 -2.72 1.76
C SER A 166 11.89 -1.83 1.51
N VAL A 167 10.86 -1.95 2.34
CA VAL A 167 9.69 -1.07 2.32
C VAL A 167 9.98 0.14 3.21
N THR A 168 10.06 1.32 2.61
CA THR A 168 10.19 2.60 3.33
C THR A 168 8.85 3.33 3.38
N LYS A 169 8.71 4.39 4.19
CA LYS A 169 7.52 5.25 4.10
C LYS A 169 7.53 6.00 2.75
N PRO A 170 6.36 6.38 2.20
CA PRO A 170 6.30 7.29 1.07
C PRO A 170 7.13 8.55 1.34
N GLY A 171 7.75 9.11 0.30
CA GLY A 171 8.57 10.31 0.43
C GLY A 171 7.76 11.53 0.89
N ALA A 172 8.42 12.48 1.55
CA ALA A 172 7.84 13.80 1.77
C ALA A 172 8.01 14.68 0.53
N VAL A 173 7.07 15.59 0.30
CA VAL A 173 7.10 16.54 -0.82
C VAL A 173 7.47 17.93 -0.27
N PRO A 174 8.75 18.36 -0.36
CA PRO A 174 9.20 19.61 0.25
C PRO A 174 8.98 20.84 -0.64
N ASP A 175 8.53 20.65 -1.89
CA ASP A 175 8.51 21.66 -2.95
C ASP A 175 7.11 21.96 -3.50
N LEU A 176 6.07 21.76 -2.69
CA LEU A 176 4.70 22.14 -3.07
C LEU A 176 4.62 23.66 -3.27
N ALA A 177 4.17 24.09 -4.45
CA ALA A 177 4.06 25.49 -4.82
C ALA A 177 2.76 25.79 -5.57
N VAL A 178 2.28 27.04 -5.49
CA VAL A 178 1.21 27.57 -6.35
C VAL A 178 1.83 28.18 -7.60
N THR A 179 1.36 27.79 -8.78
CA THR A 179 1.89 28.25 -10.08
C THR A 179 0.89 29.06 -10.91
N GLY A 180 -0.40 29.05 -10.57
CA GLY A 180 -1.41 29.85 -11.26
C GLY A 180 -2.74 29.88 -10.52
N VAL A 181 -3.54 30.91 -10.78
CA VAL A 181 -4.87 31.11 -10.16
C VAL A 181 -5.90 31.56 -11.19
N THR A 182 -7.15 31.13 -10.99
CA THR A 182 -8.35 31.69 -11.64
C THR A 182 -9.29 32.24 -10.57
N ASP A 183 -10.47 32.69 -10.94
CA ASP A 183 -11.50 33.11 -9.97
C ASP A 183 -12.05 31.94 -9.14
N ARG A 184 -11.98 30.71 -9.66
CA ARG A 184 -12.51 29.51 -8.99
C ARG A 184 -11.52 28.34 -8.89
N GLY A 185 -10.23 28.60 -9.10
CA GLY A 185 -9.23 27.54 -9.07
C GLY A 185 -7.82 28.00 -8.75
N VAL A 186 -7.03 27.07 -8.24
CA VAL A 186 -5.61 27.23 -7.92
C VAL A 186 -4.85 26.06 -8.52
N THR A 187 -3.79 26.35 -9.27
CA THR A 187 -2.89 25.36 -9.86
C THR A 187 -1.67 25.18 -8.96
N LEU A 188 -1.41 23.93 -8.59
CA LEU A 188 -0.30 23.49 -7.75
C LEU A 188 0.74 22.77 -8.60
N SER A 189 2.00 22.86 -8.20
CA SER A 189 3.09 22.04 -8.73
C SER A 189 3.94 21.45 -7.61
N PHE A 190 4.46 20.23 -7.81
CA PHE A 190 5.40 19.59 -6.91
C PHE A 190 6.13 18.43 -7.61
N LYS A 191 7.26 17.98 -7.07
CA LYS A 191 7.98 16.81 -7.57
C LYS A 191 7.38 15.51 -7.01
N GLU A 192 7.03 14.58 -7.88
CA GLU A 192 6.48 13.29 -7.45
C GLU A 192 7.53 12.44 -6.71
N VAL A 193 7.09 11.71 -5.69
CA VAL A 193 7.93 10.93 -4.79
C VAL A 193 7.56 9.44 -4.84
N THR A 194 8.45 8.59 -4.32
CA THR A 194 8.16 7.17 -4.18
C THR A 194 7.11 6.91 -3.11
N GLY A 195 6.26 5.89 -3.32
CA GLY A 195 5.37 5.30 -2.31
C GLY A 195 6.11 4.45 -1.28
N GLY A 196 7.44 4.31 -1.41
CA GLY A 196 8.31 3.58 -0.48
C GLY A 196 8.59 2.13 -0.86
N THR A 197 8.07 1.67 -2.00
CA THR A 197 8.29 0.34 -2.59
C THR A 197 8.93 0.39 -3.98
N GLY A 198 9.47 1.55 -4.37
CA GLY A 198 10.00 1.78 -5.72
C GLY A 198 8.96 2.20 -6.76
N GLN A 199 7.67 2.24 -6.41
CA GLN A 199 6.59 2.77 -7.26
C GLN A 199 6.24 4.23 -6.92
N PRO A 200 5.64 5.02 -7.83
CA PRO A 200 5.14 6.37 -7.52
C PRO A 200 4.09 6.37 -6.41
N ALA A 201 4.09 7.40 -5.56
CA ALA A 201 3.06 7.58 -4.53
C ALA A 201 1.76 8.15 -5.11
N SER A 202 0.63 7.86 -4.48
CA SER A 202 -0.60 8.64 -4.60
C SER A 202 -0.59 9.83 -3.64
N TYR A 203 -1.47 10.81 -3.83
CA TYR A 203 -1.50 12.05 -3.05
C TYR A 203 -2.90 12.35 -2.53
N ASP A 204 -3.00 12.67 -1.24
CA ASP A 204 -4.14 13.39 -0.65
C ASP A 204 -3.77 14.86 -0.62
N VAL A 205 -4.55 15.68 -1.31
CA VAL A 205 -4.37 17.11 -1.46
C VAL A 205 -5.51 17.80 -0.74
N ARG A 206 -5.17 18.66 0.21
CA ARG A 206 -6.15 19.35 1.05
C ARG A 206 -5.96 20.86 1.00
N TYR A 207 -7.03 21.57 1.34
CA TYR A 207 -7.05 23.02 1.41
C TYR A 207 -7.89 23.53 2.57
N VAL A 208 -7.59 24.76 3.01
CA VAL A 208 -8.37 25.48 4.03
C VAL A 208 -8.34 26.99 3.77
N THR A 209 -9.36 27.70 4.26
CA THR A 209 -9.33 29.16 4.36
C THR A 209 -8.76 29.53 5.73
N GLY A 210 -7.56 30.12 5.76
CA GLY A 210 -6.82 30.41 7.00
C GLY A 210 -5.58 29.54 7.18
N THR A 211 -5.21 29.27 8.43
CA THR A 211 -3.97 28.52 8.75
C THR A 211 -4.18 27.03 8.56
N MET A 212 -3.25 26.39 7.86
CA MET A 212 -3.27 24.96 7.56
C MET A 212 -3.19 24.11 8.84
N ALA A 213 -4.23 23.29 9.06
CA ALA A 213 -4.25 22.22 10.04
C ALA A 213 -4.74 20.94 9.34
N TRP A 214 -3.85 19.96 9.17
CA TRP A 214 -4.11 18.79 8.32
C TRP A 214 -5.40 18.03 8.66
N GLY A 215 -5.66 17.79 9.95
CA GLY A 215 -6.80 17.00 10.41
C GLY A 215 -8.17 17.61 10.12
N SER A 216 -8.26 18.93 9.96
CA SER A 216 -9.51 19.66 9.70
C SER A 216 -9.61 20.26 8.30
N ALA A 217 -8.52 20.24 7.53
CA ALA A 217 -8.51 20.72 6.16
C ALA A 217 -9.37 19.83 5.25
N ALA A 218 -10.06 20.45 4.29
CA ALA A 218 -10.92 19.74 3.36
C ALA A 218 -10.10 19.14 2.22
N SER A 219 -10.40 17.89 1.82
CA SER A 219 -9.82 17.32 0.61
C SER A 219 -10.30 18.06 -0.63
N VAL A 220 -9.41 18.22 -1.60
CA VAL A 220 -9.79 18.69 -2.94
C VAL A 220 -10.63 17.60 -3.60
N THR A 221 -11.86 17.94 -3.98
CA THR A 221 -12.81 16.99 -4.61
C THR A 221 -13.08 17.30 -6.08
N ASN A 222 -12.65 18.46 -6.57
CA ASN A 222 -12.90 18.91 -7.94
C ASN A 222 -11.62 19.44 -8.61
N GLY A 223 -11.44 19.12 -9.89
CA GLY A 223 -10.25 19.41 -10.67
C GLY A 223 -9.24 18.25 -10.69
N SER A 224 -8.10 18.46 -11.35
CA SER A 224 -7.06 17.43 -11.52
C SER A 224 -6.26 17.16 -10.24
N CYS A 225 -6.35 18.02 -9.22
CA CYS A 225 -5.85 17.74 -7.87
C CYS A 225 -6.85 16.94 -7.01
N ALA A 226 -7.96 16.43 -7.58
CA ALA A 226 -8.95 15.71 -6.79
C ALA A 226 -8.33 14.49 -6.09
N THR A 227 -8.63 14.36 -4.80
CA THR A 227 -8.12 13.32 -3.93
C THR A 227 -9.00 12.06 -4.03
N PRO A 228 -8.41 10.85 -4.13
CA PRO A 228 -6.97 10.57 -4.21
C PRO A 228 -6.40 10.78 -5.62
N MET A 229 -5.26 11.46 -5.69
CA MET A 229 -4.56 11.70 -6.95
C MET A 229 -3.45 10.66 -7.14
N ALA A 230 -3.61 9.73 -8.08
CA ALA A 230 -2.61 8.69 -8.37
C ALA A 230 -1.33 9.28 -8.99
N GLY A 231 -0.15 8.87 -8.50
CA GLY A 231 1.15 9.27 -9.06
C GLY A 231 1.45 8.62 -10.41
N THR A 232 2.42 9.19 -11.13
CA THR A 232 2.76 8.78 -12.49
C THR A 232 4.23 8.35 -12.64
N ALA A 233 5.18 9.12 -12.12
CA ALA A 233 6.61 8.85 -12.26
C ALA A 233 7.42 9.52 -11.13
N ILE A 234 8.28 8.75 -10.45
CA ILE A 234 9.12 9.27 -9.36
C ILE A 234 10.10 10.31 -9.91
N GLY A 235 10.17 11.46 -9.25
CA GLY A 235 11.13 12.52 -9.54
C GLY A 235 10.73 13.49 -10.65
N VAL A 236 9.54 13.32 -11.25
CA VAL A 236 9.01 14.25 -12.27
C VAL A 236 8.19 15.35 -11.59
N THR A 237 8.35 16.60 -12.04
CA THR A 237 7.48 17.69 -11.59
C THR A 237 6.09 17.53 -12.20
N ARG A 238 5.09 17.47 -11.35
CA ARG A 238 3.68 17.40 -11.73
C ARG A 238 3.00 18.73 -11.46
N SER A 239 2.04 19.07 -12.32
CA SER A 239 1.08 20.15 -12.10
C SER A 239 -0.33 19.59 -12.00
N CYS A 240 -1.14 20.12 -11.08
CA CYS A 240 -2.57 19.82 -10.98
C CYS A 240 -3.35 21.09 -10.60
N THR A 241 -4.67 21.12 -10.81
CA THR A 241 -5.51 22.28 -10.48
C THR A 241 -6.65 21.85 -9.57
N ALA A 242 -6.80 22.55 -8.43
CA ALA A 242 -7.97 22.46 -7.56
C ALA A 242 -9.04 23.45 -8.06
N LEU A 243 -10.26 22.98 -8.28
CA LEU A 243 -11.39 23.76 -8.80
C LEU A 243 -12.54 23.85 -7.78
N GLY A 244 -13.48 24.77 -8.02
CA GLY A 244 -14.66 24.95 -7.18
C GLY A 244 -14.43 25.84 -5.96
N LEU A 245 -13.35 26.61 -5.96
CA LEU A 245 -13.00 27.53 -4.88
C LEU A 245 -13.82 28.83 -4.97
N GLN A 246 -13.92 29.55 -3.85
CA GLN A 246 -14.61 30.84 -3.81
C GLN A 246 -13.73 31.93 -4.44
N PRO A 247 -14.30 32.86 -5.24
CA PRO A 247 -13.57 34.01 -5.75
C PRO A 247 -13.03 34.92 -4.64
N ASN A 248 -11.93 35.61 -4.93
CA ASN A 248 -11.27 36.57 -4.03
C ASN A 248 -11.00 36.02 -2.62
N THR A 249 -10.62 34.75 -2.52
CA THR A 249 -10.45 34.04 -1.26
C THR A 249 -9.06 33.45 -1.16
N SER A 250 -8.40 33.64 -0.01
CA SER A 250 -7.06 33.10 0.24
C SER A 250 -7.14 31.68 0.81
N TYR A 251 -6.36 30.78 0.23
CA TYR A 251 -6.30 29.37 0.59
C TYR A 251 -4.87 28.95 0.92
N GLN A 252 -4.73 28.07 1.90
CA GLN A 252 -3.52 27.27 2.11
C GLN A 252 -3.78 25.85 1.64
N PHE A 253 -2.77 25.26 1.00
CA PHE A 253 -2.75 23.90 0.49
C PHE A 253 -1.61 23.12 1.12
N GLN A 254 -1.87 21.85 1.36
CA GLN A 254 -0.86 20.88 1.77
C GLN A 254 -1.23 19.54 1.15
N LEU A 255 -0.25 18.68 0.96
CA LEU A 255 -0.50 17.31 0.53
C LEU A 255 0.29 16.32 1.36
N VAL A 256 -0.11 15.06 1.27
CA VAL A 256 0.65 13.93 1.77
C VAL A 256 0.73 12.85 0.70
N ALA A 257 1.93 12.35 0.48
CA ALA A 257 2.15 11.19 -0.37
C ALA A 257 1.75 9.92 0.40
N PHE A 258 1.10 8.99 -0.26
CA PHE A 258 0.71 7.71 0.31
C PHE A 258 0.82 6.58 -0.70
N ARG A 259 0.97 5.34 -0.21
CA ARG A 259 0.75 4.12 -0.99
C ARG A 259 -0.45 3.38 -0.43
N GLY A 260 -1.07 2.53 -1.24
CA GLY A 260 -2.29 1.82 -0.84
C GLY A 260 -3.55 2.61 -1.16
N THR A 261 -4.64 2.28 -0.47
CA THR A 261 -5.96 2.87 -0.69
C THR A 261 -6.32 3.79 0.47
N MET A 262 -6.64 5.04 0.16
CA MET A 262 -7.05 6.05 1.14
C MET A 262 -8.23 5.55 1.99
N ASN A 263 -8.18 5.80 3.30
CA ASN A 263 -9.18 5.36 4.30
C ASN A 263 -9.31 3.83 4.47
N LEU A 264 -8.38 3.03 3.93
CA LEU A 264 -8.37 1.59 4.11
C LEU A 264 -7.01 1.12 4.64
N ASN A 265 -5.96 1.24 3.82
CA ASN A 265 -4.61 0.73 4.11
C ASN A 265 -3.53 1.70 3.60
N ALA A 266 -3.87 2.99 3.56
CA ALA A 266 -2.95 4.01 3.10
C ALA A 266 -1.81 4.16 4.11
N VAL A 267 -0.59 3.84 3.66
CA VAL A 267 0.62 4.20 4.39
C VAL A 267 1.02 5.59 3.92
N TYR A 268 1.08 6.53 4.86
CA TYR A 268 1.38 7.93 4.59
C TYR A 268 2.85 8.26 4.83
N GLY A 269 3.40 9.12 3.98
CA GLY A 269 4.67 9.79 4.17
C GLY A 269 4.57 10.99 5.10
N GLY A 270 5.59 11.86 5.05
CA GLY A 270 5.53 13.17 5.72
C GLY A 270 4.62 14.14 4.98
N LEU A 271 3.98 15.05 5.73
CA LEU A 271 3.25 16.18 5.15
C LEU A 271 4.19 17.06 4.33
N SER A 272 3.69 17.62 3.23
CA SER A 272 4.42 18.61 2.45
C SER A 272 4.62 19.92 3.21
N ASN A 273 5.45 20.79 2.66
CA ASN A 273 5.37 22.22 3.00
C ASN A 273 3.96 22.78 2.64
N VAL A 274 3.61 23.92 3.22
CA VAL A 274 2.33 24.59 2.94
C VAL A 274 2.51 25.58 1.79
N ALA A 275 1.64 25.50 0.78
CA ALA A 275 1.59 26.46 -0.33
C ALA A 275 0.37 27.37 -0.18
N SER A 276 0.51 28.67 -0.45
CA SER A 276 -0.57 29.65 -0.30
C SER A 276 -0.91 30.30 -1.63
N GLY A 277 -2.21 30.51 -1.90
CA GLY A 277 -2.69 31.20 -3.10
C GLY A 277 -4.03 31.87 -2.87
N THR A 278 -4.26 33.01 -3.53
CA THR A 278 -5.53 33.75 -3.49
C THR A 278 -6.20 33.67 -4.86
N THR A 279 -7.44 33.18 -4.91
CA THR A 279 -8.24 33.16 -6.14
C THR A 279 -8.53 34.58 -6.61
N ALA A 280 -8.64 34.76 -7.93
CA ALA A 280 -8.98 36.06 -8.50
C ALA A 280 -10.42 36.48 -8.14
N ALA A 281 -10.73 37.77 -8.23
CA ALA A 281 -12.10 38.24 -8.12
C ALA A 281 -12.94 37.75 -9.31
N SER A 282 -14.19 37.35 -9.07
CA SER A 282 -15.11 36.98 -10.14
C SER A 282 -15.48 38.20 -10.96
N VAL A 283 -15.33 38.12 -12.28
CA VAL A 283 -15.85 39.14 -13.19
C VAL A 283 -17.37 38.96 -13.28
N SER A 284 -18.15 39.98 -12.93
CA SER A 284 -19.61 39.98 -13.07
C SER A 284 -19.99 39.91 -14.55
N VAL A 285 -20.48 38.75 -15.00
CA VAL A 285 -21.00 38.58 -16.36
C VAL A 285 -22.48 38.97 -16.37
N THR A 286 -22.83 40.06 -17.05
CA THR A 286 -24.22 40.47 -17.29
C THR A 286 -24.72 39.95 -18.64
N ASN A 287 -25.99 40.18 -19.00
CA ASN A 287 -26.42 39.96 -20.38
C ASN A 287 -25.76 40.99 -21.32
N PRO A 288 -25.55 40.67 -22.61
CA PRO A 288 -25.14 41.65 -23.59
C PRO A 288 -26.04 42.88 -23.56
N GLY A 289 -25.46 44.06 -23.78
CA GLY A 289 -26.19 45.32 -23.76
C GLY A 289 -27.25 45.42 -24.86
N THR A 290 -28.17 46.36 -24.71
CA THR A 290 -29.20 46.64 -25.73
C THR A 290 -28.81 47.89 -26.50
N VAL A 291 -28.76 47.79 -27.83
CA VAL A 291 -28.59 48.96 -28.71
C VAL A 291 -29.88 49.76 -28.73
N ALA A 292 -29.84 51.01 -28.27
CA ALA A 292 -31.02 51.87 -28.15
C ALA A 292 -31.16 52.92 -29.26
N ASP A 293 -30.12 53.07 -30.09
CA ASP A 293 -29.95 54.15 -31.06
C ASP A 293 -29.77 53.63 -32.50
N LEU A 294 -30.33 52.46 -32.82
CA LEU A 294 -30.28 51.94 -34.18
C LEU A 294 -31.02 52.89 -35.13
N ALA A 295 -30.32 53.37 -36.17
CA ALA A 295 -30.86 54.33 -37.13
C ALA A 295 -30.44 53.99 -38.56
N VAL A 296 -31.21 54.46 -39.55
CA VAL A 296 -30.82 54.43 -40.96
C VAL A 296 -29.99 55.68 -41.26
N ALA A 297 -28.75 55.48 -41.71
CA ALA A 297 -27.81 56.55 -42.06
C ALA A 297 -27.94 56.98 -43.53
N SER A 298 -28.16 56.03 -44.45
CA SER A 298 -28.38 56.32 -45.88
C SER A 298 -29.10 55.17 -46.58
N VAL A 299 -29.71 55.46 -47.73
CA VAL A 299 -30.40 54.47 -48.57
C VAL A 299 -30.00 54.63 -50.04
N THR A 300 -30.01 53.54 -50.79
CA THR A 300 -29.96 53.53 -52.26
C THR A 300 -31.20 52.82 -52.80
N ASP A 301 -31.21 52.52 -54.09
CA ASP A 301 -32.26 51.70 -54.72
C ASP A 301 -32.23 50.23 -54.28
N SER A 302 -31.14 49.78 -53.66
CA SER A 302 -30.88 48.36 -53.38
C SER A 302 -30.16 48.12 -52.05
N SER A 303 -29.95 49.17 -51.25
CA SER A 303 -29.24 49.06 -49.98
C SER A 303 -29.73 50.04 -48.91
N VAL A 304 -29.51 49.66 -47.65
CA VAL A 304 -29.74 50.49 -46.47
C VAL A 304 -28.47 50.45 -45.62
N THR A 305 -27.91 51.61 -45.29
CA THR A 305 -26.79 51.73 -44.33
C THR A 305 -27.35 52.07 -42.97
N LEU A 306 -27.05 51.24 -41.98
CA LEU A 306 -27.41 51.40 -40.57
C LEU A 306 -26.28 52.11 -39.81
N ALA A 307 -26.64 52.85 -38.76
CA ALA A 307 -25.74 53.37 -37.74
C ALA A 307 -26.25 53.02 -36.33
N PHE A 308 -25.37 52.65 -35.42
CA PHE A 308 -25.69 52.39 -34.01
C PHE A 308 -24.46 52.46 -33.10
N THR A 309 -24.68 52.65 -31.79
CA THR A 309 -23.60 52.59 -30.79
C THR A 309 -23.34 51.16 -30.36
N GLU A 310 -22.08 50.73 -30.45
CA GLU A 310 -21.70 49.39 -30.03
C GLU A 310 -21.80 49.20 -28.51
N VAL A 311 -22.28 48.03 -28.09
CA VAL A 311 -22.49 47.67 -26.67
C VAL A 311 -21.59 46.53 -26.23
N THR A 312 -21.47 46.36 -24.92
CA THR A 312 -20.77 45.24 -24.28
C THR A 312 -21.47 43.90 -24.54
N GLU A 313 -20.70 42.83 -24.66
CA GLU A 313 -21.20 41.45 -24.73
C GLU A 313 -21.67 40.87 -23.36
N GLY A 314 -21.74 41.72 -22.34
CA GLY A 314 -21.98 41.36 -20.94
C GLY A 314 -20.69 41.17 -20.12
N THR A 315 -19.54 41.41 -20.75
CA THR A 315 -18.19 41.48 -20.15
C THR A 315 -17.51 42.77 -20.64
N SER A 316 -16.28 43.08 -20.22
CA SER A 316 -15.55 44.25 -20.75
C SER A 316 -15.10 44.13 -22.22
N GLN A 317 -15.78 43.32 -23.05
CA GLN A 317 -15.53 43.12 -24.47
C GLN A 317 -16.72 43.58 -25.34
N PRO A 318 -16.49 44.02 -26.59
CA PRO A 318 -17.55 44.44 -27.52
C PRO A 318 -18.38 43.24 -28.02
N ALA A 319 -19.70 43.44 -28.15
CA ALA A 319 -20.64 42.40 -28.59
C ALA A 319 -20.57 42.08 -30.08
N ARG A 320 -21.07 40.90 -30.46
CA ARG A 320 -21.45 40.58 -31.84
C ARG A 320 -22.94 40.86 -32.06
N TYR A 321 -23.38 41.05 -33.30
CA TYR A 321 -24.77 41.42 -33.59
C TYR A 321 -25.41 40.49 -34.61
N ASP A 322 -26.62 40.00 -34.32
CA ASP A 322 -27.55 39.48 -35.33
C ASP A 322 -28.35 40.66 -35.87
N VAL A 323 -28.21 40.95 -37.15
CA VAL A 323 -28.98 42.00 -37.84
C VAL A 323 -30.03 41.31 -38.72
N ARG A 324 -31.28 41.73 -38.57
CA ARG A 324 -32.41 41.20 -39.33
C ARG A 324 -33.20 42.31 -40.00
N TYR A 325 -33.88 41.96 -41.09
CA TYR A 325 -34.72 42.88 -41.85
C TYR A 325 -36.03 42.21 -42.31
N ALA A 326 -37.05 43.03 -42.55
CA ALA A 326 -38.31 42.65 -43.17
C ALA A 326 -38.76 43.74 -44.17
N ALA A 327 -39.55 43.38 -45.18
CA ALA A 327 -40.29 44.35 -45.97
C ALA A 327 -41.58 44.71 -45.22
N GLY A 328 -41.71 45.97 -44.78
CA GLY A 328 -42.74 46.38 -43.81
C GLY A 328 -42.39 46.02 -42.37
N THR A 329 -43.41 45.84 -41.53
CA THR A 329 -43.25 45.67 -40.08
C THR A 329 -42.42 44.44 -39.70
N ILE A 330 -41.37 44.63 -38.90
CA ILE A 330 -40.48 43.55 -38.49
C ILE A 330 -41.07 42.76 -37.31
N ALA A 331 -41.11 41.43 -37.47
CA ALA A 331 -41.35 40.49 -36.38
C ALA A 331 -40.09 39.63 -36.21
N TRP A 332 -39.33 39.85 -35.13
CA TRP A 332 -37.97 39.31 -34.94
C TRP A 332 -37.82 37.81 -35.27
N GLY A 333 -38.74 36.97 -34.79
CA GLY A 333 -38.71 35.52 -35.00
C GLY A 333 -38.93 35.06 -36.44
N ALA A 334 -39.55 35.90 -37.28
CA ALA A 334 -39.84 35.60 -38.69
C ALA A 334 -38.98 36.43 -39.67
N ALA A 335 -38.28 37.45 -39.18
CA ALA A 335 -37.43 38.33 -39.97
C ALA A 335 -36.20 37.59 -40.51
N ALA A 336 -35.78 37.95 -41.72
CA ALA A 336 -34.61 37.34 -42.35
C ALA A 336 -33.32 37.94 -41.77
N SER A 337 -32.35 37.09 -41.41
CA SER A 337 -30.99 37.56 -41.11
C SER A 337 -30.34 38.15 -42.36
N VAL A 338 -29.63 39.25 -42.18
CA VAL A 338 -28.89 39.88 -43.26
C VAL A 338 -27.77 38.95 -43.71
N SER A 339 -27.73 38.63 -45.01
CA SER A 339 -26.73 37.72 -45.59
C SER A 339 -25.77 38.41 -46.57
N LYS A 340 -26.04 39.66 -46.96
CA LYS A 340 -25.27 40.41 -47.95
C LYS A 340 -24.96 41.84 -47.48
N GLY A 341 -23.73 42.28 -47.70
CA GLY A 341 -23.22 43.58 -47.25
C GLY A 341 -22.41 43.51 -45.96
N THR A 342 -21.96 44.65 -45.46
CA THR A 342 -21.15 44.72 -44.23
C THR A 342 -21.98 44.51 -42.95
N CYS A 343 -23.31 44.52 -43.05
CA CYS A 343 -24.20 44.07 -41.97
C CYS A 343 -24.49 42.56 -41.99
N ALA A 344 -23.79 41.76 -42.79
CA ALA A 344 -24.02 40.31 -42.81
C ALA A 344 -23.85 39.70 -41.41
N THR A 345 -24.86 38.95 -40.98
CA THR A 345 -24.89 38.34 -39.65
C THR A 345 -23.93 37.14 -39.58
N PRO A 346 -23.11 37.01 -38.52
CA PRO A 346 -22.99 37.94 -37.40
C PRO A 346 -21.99 39.08 -37.65
N VAL A 347 -22.40 40.30 -37.28
CA VAL A 347 -21.53 41.48 -37.33
C VAL A 347 -20.62 41.48 -36.10
N ALA A 348 -19.29 41.43 -36.29
CA ALA A 348 -18.33 41.41 -35.18
C ALA A 348 -18.08 42.82 -34.61
N GLY A 349 -18.29 43.03 -33.30
CA GLY A 349 -17.97 44.27 -32.61
C GLY A 349 -16.50 44.65 -32.64
N SER A 350 -16.22 45.94 -32.49
CA SER A 350 -14.90 46.55 -32.54
C SER A 350 -14.53 47.30 -31.26
N ALA A 351 -15.44 48.09 -30.67
CA ALA A 351 -15.18 48.88 -29.47
C ALA A 351 -16.49 49.30 -28.78
N ILE A 352 -16.59 49.08 -27.46
CA ILE A 352 -17.76 49.47 -26.67
C ILE A 352 -17.91 51.01 -26.69
N GLY A 353 -19.11 51.51 -26.99
CA GLY A 353 -19.43 52.93 -27.06
C GLY A 353 -19.05 53.62 -28.37
N ALA A 354 -18.39 52.91 -29.31
CA ALA A 354 -18.09 53.47 -30.62
C ALA A 354 -19.34 53.51 -31.51
N GLN A 355 -19.49 54.58 -32.28
CA GLN A 355 -20.51 54.65 -33.32
C GLN A 355 -20.07 53.78 -34.50
N ARG A 356 -20.92 52.83 -34.90
CA ARG A 356 -20.67 51.92 -36.00
C ARG A 356 -21.65 52.16 -37.14
N THR A 357 -21.16 52.02 -38.37
CA THR A 357 -22.01 51.91 -39.56
C THR A 357 -21.83 50.56 -40.25
N CYS A 358 -22.90 49.99 -40.80
CA CYS A 358 -22.83 48.85 -41.71
C CYS A 358 -23.92 48.94 -42.78
N THR A 359 -23.76 48.26 -43.91
CA THR A 359 -24.70 48.30 -45.04
C THR A 359 -25.33 46.94 -45.30
N VAL A 360 -26.65 46.92 -45.44
CA VAL A 360 -27.46 45.80 -45.92
C VAL A 360 -27.63 45.93 -47.43
N LEU A 361 -27.24 44.91 -48.20
CA LEU A 361 -27.30 44.91 -49.66
C LEU A 361 -28.37 43.96 -50.19
N GLY A 362 -28.88 44.24 -51.40
CA GLY A 362 -29.81 43.36 -52.11
C GLY A 362 -31.27 43.54 -51.71
N LEU A 363 -31.63 44.74 -51.26
CA LEU A 363 -33.00 45.11 -50.92
C LEU A 363 -33.79 45.46 -52.19
N ALA A 364 -35.11 45.30 -52.16
CA ALA A 364 -35.96 45.63 -53.29
C ALA A 364 -36.08 47.15 -53.42
N ALA A 365 -36.07 47.69 -54.65
CA ALA A 365 -36.25 49.12 -54.89
C ALA A 365 -37.65 49.60 -54.52
N ASN A 366 -37.77 50.89 -54.17
CA ASN A 366 -39.03 51.52 -53.78
C ASN A 366 -39.82 50.76 -52.70
N THR A 367 -39.13 50.15 -51.75
CA THR A 367 -39.71 49.28 -50.72
C THR A 367 -39.30 49.75 -49.34
N SER A 368 -40.26 49.83 -48.41
CA SER A 368 -39.98 50.14 -47.01
C SER A 368 -39.47 48.90 -46.29
N HIS A 369 -38.32 49.02 -45.63
CA HIS A 369 -37.71 47.97 -44.84
C HIS A 369 -37.58 48.40 -43.38
N GLU A 370 -38.01 47.54 -42.46
CA GLU A 370 -37.68 47.66 -41.04
C GLU A 370 -36.53 46.73 -40.70
N LEU A 371 -35.60 47.24 -39.88
CA LEU A 371 -34.40 46.57 -39.45
C LEU A 371 -34.32 46.61 -37.93
N GLN A 372 -33.85 45.51 -37.35
CA GLN A 372 -33.62 45.39 -35.92
C GLN A 372 -32.36 44.55 -35.72
N LEU A 373 -31.70 44.73 -34.58
CA LEU A 373 -30.57 43.90 -34.22
C LEU A 373 -30.63 43.44 -32.76
N VAL A 374 -29.85 42.42 -32.43
CA VAL A 374 -29.60 41.99 -31.05
C VAL A 374 -28.12 41.74 -30.85
N ALA A 375 -27.59 42.28 -29.76
CA ALA A 375 -26.22 42.01 -29.32
C ALA A 375 -26.14 40.62 -28.68
N PHE A 376 -25.06 39.89 -28.92
CA PHE A 376 -24.83 38.57 -28.35
C PHE A 376 -23.35 38.29 -28.08
N ARG A 377 -23.10 37.37 -27.14
CA ARG A 377 -21.79 36.73 -26.95
C ARG A 377 -21.85 35.25 -27.33
N GLY A 378 -20.72 34.65 -27.63
CA GLY A 378 -20.61 33.24 -28.03
C GLY A 378 -20.78 33.02 -29.54
N THR A 379 -21.14 31.79 -29.92
CA THR A 379 -21.30 31.39 -31.33
C THR A 379 -22.78 31.21 -31.66
N MET A 380 -23.25 31.91 -32.69
CA MET A 380 -24.63 31.85 -33.16
C MET A 380 -25.05 30.40 -33.48
N ASN A 381 -26.27 30.02 -33.10
CA ASN A 381 -26.84 28.67 -33.24
C ASN A 381 -26.15 27.54 -32.46
N LEU A 382 -25.20 27.86 -31.57
CA LEU A 382 -24.53 26.89 -30.70
C LEU A 382 -24.71 27.24 -29.22
N ASN A 383 -24.18 28.39 -28.80
CA ASN A 383 -24.15 28.81 -27.39
C ASN A 383 -24.31 30.32 -27.23
N ALA A 384 -24.98 30.97 -28.17
CA ALA A 384 -25.17 32.42 -28.13
C ALA A 384 -26.09 32.83 -26.96
N VAL A 385 -25.60 33.78 -26.15
CA VAL A 385 -26.42 34.48 -25.15
C VAL A 385 -26.76 35.84 -25.72
N TYR A 386 -28.04 36.16 -25.79
CA TYR A 386 -28.57 37.38 -26.41
C TYR A 386 -28.94 38.43 -25.36
N GLY A 387 -28.72 39.70 -25.70
CA GLY A 387 -29.23 40.85 -24.97
C GLY A 387 -30.68 41.18 -25.33
N GLY A 388 -31.11 42.41 -25.05
CA GLY A 388 -32.40 42.92 -25.53
C GLY A 388 -32.37 43.26 -27.02
N LEU A 389 -33.53 43.16 -27.66
CA LEU A 389 -33.71 43.66 -29.03
C LEU A 389 -33.52 45.17 -29.07
N SER A 390 -32.90 45.67 -30.14
CA SER A 390 -32.79 47.11 -30.37
C SER A 390 -34.15 47.76 -30.61
N ASN A 391 -34.18 49.10 -30.62
CA ASN A 391 -35.24 49.83 -31.31
C ASN A 391 -35.27 49.43 -32.80
N VAL A 392 -36.41 49.64 -33.47
CA VAL A 392 -36.56 49.37 -34.91
C VAL A 392 -36.12 50.60 -35.71
N ALA A 393 -35.33 50.38 -36.75
CA ALA A 393 -34.96 51.40 -37.73
C ALA A 393 -35.68 51.13 -39.05
N SER A 394 -36.29 52.17 -39.64
CA SER A 394 -37.06 52.06 -40.88
C SER A 394 -36.43 52.90 -41.99
N GLY A 395 -36.29 52.32 -43.18
CA GLY A 395 -35.78 53.02 -44.36
C GLY A 395 -36.47 52.56 -45.64
N THR A 396 -36.80 53.48 -46.54
CA THR A 396 -37.37 53.18 -47.86
C THR A 396 -36.29 53.31 -48.92
N THR A 397 -36.01 52.23 -49.65
CA THR A 397 -35.08 52.26 -50.79
C THR A 397 -35.62 53.18 -51.90
N THR A 398 -34.74 53.83 -52.64
CA THR A 398 -35.15 54.73 -53.73
C THR A 398 -35.65 53.94 -54.94
N ALA A 399 -36.35 54.60 -55.86
CA ALA A 399 -36.70 53.98 -57.14
C ALA A 399 -35.42 53.67 -57.96
N SER A 400 -35.38 52.49 -58.59
CA SER A 400 -34.31 52.11 -59.52
C SER A 400 -34.27 53.08 -60.71
N ALA A 401 -33.09 53.54 -61.10
CA ALA A 401 -32.92 54.22 -62.38
C ALA A 401 -33.27 53.25 -63.54
N PRO A 402 -33.83 53.74 -64.66
CA PRO A 402 -34.10 52.90 -65.82
C PRO A 402 -32.77 52.39 -66.42
N PRO A 403 -32.65 51.09 -66.74
CA PRO A 403 -31.40 50.52 -67.24
C PRO A 403 -31.09 51.01 -68.67
N PRO A 404 -29.82 51.24 -69.04
CA PRO A 404 -29.43 51.40 -70.44
C PRO A 404 -29.64 50.10 -71.23
N PRO A 405 -29.87 50.15 -72.55
CA PRO A 405 -30.24 48.97 -73.35
C PRO A 405 -29.09 47.97 -73.43
N ALA A 406 -29.35 46.70 -73.10
CA ALA A 406 -28.38 45.61 -73.21
C ALA A 406 -28.51 44.85 -74.56
N PRO A 407 -27.40 44.30 -75.13
CA PRO A 407 -27.40 43.52 -76.37
C PRO A 407 -28.02 42.12 -76.20
N PRO A 408 -28.35 41.41 -77.30
CA PRO A 408 -29.19 40.21 -77.27
C PRO A 408 -28.48 38.96 -76.73
N PRO A 409 -29.18 38.07 -76.00
CA PRO A 409 -28.60 36.87 -75.39
C PRO A 409 -28.65 35.62 -76.32
N PRO A 410 -27.75 34.63 -76.11
CA PRO A 410 -27.83 33.29 -76.73
C PRO A 410 -28.87 32.38 -76.02
N PRO A 411 -29.26 31.24 -76.61
CA PRO A 411 -30.40 30.43 -76.15
C PRO A 411 -30.11 29.62 -74.87
N PRO A 412 -31.13 29.34 -74.03
CA PRO A 412 -30.96 28.61 -72.77
C PRO A 412 -31.05 27.07 -72.93
N PRO A 413 -30.34 26.29 -72.08
CA PRO A 413 -30.54 24.85 -71.93
C PRO A 413 -31.80 24.53 -71.06
N PRO A 414 -32.34 23.29 -71.13
CA PRO A 414 -33.60 22.92 -70.48
C PRO A 414 -33.50 22.80 -68.94
N PRO A 415 -34.63 22.91 -68.21
CA PRO A 415 -34.64 22.98 -66.74
C PRO A 415 -34.50 21.60 -66.07
N PRO A 416 -33.81 21.50 -64.91
CA PRO A 416 -33.87 20.31 -64.06
C PRO A 416 -35.18 20.26 -63.25
N PRO A 417 -35.64 19.06 -62.84
CA PRO A 417 -36.89 18.88 -62.11
C PRO A 417 -36.79 19.39 -60.65
N PRO A 418 -37.93 19.68 -59.99
CA PRO A 418 -37.94 20.22 -58.63
C PRO A 418 -37.48 19.18 -57.60
N PRO A 419 -36.73 19.58 -56.56
CA PRO A 419 -36.37 18.67 -55.48
C PRO A 419 -37.61 18.31 -54.64
N PRO A 420 -37.71 17.06 -54.15
CA PRO A 420 -38.84 16.63 -53.35
C PRO A 420 -38.84 17.27 -51.96
N VAL A 421 -40.05 17.52 -51.45
CA VAL A 421 -40.31 18.01 -50.09
C VAL A 421 -39.73 17.01 -49.06
N PRO A 422 -38.95 17.45 -48.06
CA PRO A 422 -38.45 16.55 -47.01
C PRO A 422 -39.62 16.00 -46.18
N PRO A 423 -39.63 14.71 -45.84
CA PRO A 423 -40.62 14.16 -44.92
C PRO A 423 -40.40 14.74 -43.52
N PRO A 424 -41.44 14.70 -42.65
CA PRO A 424 -41.30 15.12 -41.26
C PRO A 424 -40.17 14.35 -40.56
N PRO A 425 -39.49 14.95 -39.56
CA PRO A 425 -38.38 14.29 -38.87
C PRO A 425 -38.85 12.93 -38.34
N VAL A 426 -38.22 11.87 -38.82
CA VAL A 426 -38.39 10.54 -38.26
C VAL A 426 -37.96 10.63 -36.78
N PRO A 427 -38.77 10.15 -35.82
CA PRO A 427 -38.34 10.06 -34.43
C PRO A 427 -36.97 9.37 -34.36
N PRO A 428 -36.02 9.85 -33.53
CA PRO A 428 -34.73 9.18 -33.42
C PRO A 428 -34.97 7.70 -33.12
N PRO A 429 -34.25 6.78 -33.80
CA PRO A 429 -34.43 5.35 -33.60
C PRO A 429 -34.28 5.03 -32.10
N PRO A 430 -35.04 4.05 -31.58
CA PRO A 430 -34.89 3.63 -30.19
C PRO A 430 -33.42 3.38 -29.87
N PRO A 431 -32.92 3.78 -28.68
CA PRO A 431 -31.53 3.56 -28.32
C PRO A 431 -31.16 2.08 -28.51
N GLY A 432 -30.06 1.84 -29.23
CA GLY A 432 -29.53 0.49 -29.45
C GLY A 432 -29.22 -0.21 -28.13
N PRO A 433 -29.00 -1.54 -28.11
CA PRO A 433 -28.60 -2.23 -26.90
C PRO A 433 -27.23 -1.71 -26.40
N PRO A 434 -26.94 -1.80 -25.08
CA PRO A 434 -25.59 -1.59 -24.58
C PRO A 434 -24.57 -2.45 -25.32
N GLY A 435 -23.37 -1.90 -25.53
CA GLY A 435 -22.29 -2.60 -26.23
C GLY A 435 -21.80 -3.84 -25.49
N THR A 436 -21.13 -4.74 -26.20
CA THR A 436 -20.55 -5.96 -25.62
C THR A 436 -19.04 -5.78 -25.46
N VAL A 437 -18.53 -6.04 -24.26
CA VAL A 437 -17.09 -6.08 -24.00
C VAL A 437 -16.50 -7.37 -24.56
N SER A 438 -15.55 -7.28 -25.48
CA SER A 438 -14.91 -8.46 -26.11
C SER A 438 -13.48 -8.74 -25.65
N ASN A 439 -12.91 -7.85 -24.83
CA ASN A 439 -11.52 -7.88 -24.40
C ASN A 439 -11.36 -7.92 -22.87
N LEU A 440 -12.29 -8.56 -22.15
CA LEU A 440 -12.11 -8.78 -20.71
C LEU A 440 -10.89 -9.67 -20.48
N ALA A 441 -9.93 -9.18 -19.71
CA ALA A 441 -8.69 -9.89 -19.40
C ALA A 441 -8.32 -9.73 -17.92
N VAL A 442 -7.48 -10.63 -17.42
CA VAL A 442 -6.84 -10.46 -16.12
C VAL A 442 -5.54 -9.67 -16.31
N ALA A 443 -5.43 -8.53 -15.63
CA ALA A 443 -4.27 -7.64 -15.66
C ALA A 443 -3.28 -7.92 -14.52
N GLY A 444 -3.70 -8.62 -13.46
CA GLY A 444 -2.82 -9.04 -12.36
C GLY A 444 -3.58 -9.82 -11.29
N ALA A 445 -2.87 -10.59 -10.47
CA ALA A 445 -3.43 -11.35 -9.36
C ALA A 445 -2.51 -11.28 -8.13
N THR A 446 -3.11 -11.25 -6.95
CA THR A 446 -2.43 -11.47 -5.65
C THR A 446 -2.91 -12.80 -5.07
N ASP A 447 -2.53 -13.12 -3.83
CA ASP A 447 -3.05 -14.28 -3.11
C ASP A 447 -4.53 -14.19 -2.73
N SER A 448 -5.15 -13.03 -2.87
CA SER A 448 -6.51 -12.75 -2.38
C SER A 448 -7.33 -11.86 -3.30
N SER A 449 -6.79 -11.50 -4.48
CA SER A 449 -7.45 -10.60 -5.41
C SER A 449 -7.04 -10.84 -6.87
N VAL A 450 -7.92 -10.48 -7.79
CA VAL A 450 -7.68 -10.49 -9.24
C VAL A 450 -8.10 -9.14 -9.81
N THR A 451 -7.21 -8.50 -10.58
CA THR A 451 -7.50 -7.26 -11.32
C THR A 451 -7.90 -7.60 -12.73
N LEU A 452 -9.11 -7.20 -13.11
CA LEU A 452 -9.68 -7.31 -14.46
C LEU A 452 -9.41 -6.03 -15.24
N ALA A 453 -9.18 -6.14 -16.54
CA ALA A 453 -9.11 -5.03 -17.47
C ALA A 453 -9.98 -5.26 -18.70
N PHE A 454 -10.62 -4.20 -19.20
CA PHE A 454 -11.49 -4.23 -20.38
C PHE A 454 -11.69 -2.84 -20.98
N THR A 455 -12.20 -2.73 -22.21
CA THR A 455 -12.51 -1.43 -22.82
C THR A 455 -13.95 -0.99 -22.49
N GLU A 456 -14.11 0.26 -22.07
CA GLU A 456 -15.43 0.86 -21.80
C GLU A 456 -16.29 0.88 -23.07
N VAL A 457 -17.56 0.47 -22.94
CA VAL A 457 -18.54 0.44 -24.04
C VAL A 457 -19.70 1.39 -23.77
N THR A 458 -20.40 1.77 -24.83
CA THR A 458 -21.61 2.60 -24.74
C THR A 458 -22.77 1.81 -24.11
N ASP A 459 -23.64 2.51 -23.39
CA ASP A 459 -24.89 2.03 -22.82
C ASP A 459 -26.03 1.93 -23.86
N GLY A 460 -25.71 2.24 -25.13
CA GLY A 460 -26.62 2.25 -26.27
C GLY A 460 -27.29 3.60 -26.54
N THR A 461 -27.10 4.59 -25.66
CA THR A 461 -27.57 5.99 -25.82
C THR A 461 -26.43 6.96 -26.16
N GLY A 462 -25.19 6.46 -26.22
CA GLY A 462 -23.99 7.29 -26.36
C GLY A 462 -23.35 7.68 -25.02
N GLN A 463 -23.84 7.15 -23.90
CA GLN A 463 -23.26 7.32 -22.57
C GLN A 463 -22.45 6.08 -22.15
N PRO A 464 -21.52 6.19 -21.19
CA PRO A 464 -20.77 5.05 -20.67
C PRO A 464 -21.67 4.05 -19.94
N ALA A 465 -21.49 2.74 -20.20
CA ALA A 465 -22.30 1.69 -19.61
C ALA A 465 -21.94 1.42 -18.13
N ARG A 466 -22.89 0.86 -17.37
CA ARG A 466 -22.63 0.24 -16.06
C ARG A 466 -22.41 -1.25 -16.24
N TYR A 467 -21.80 -1.93 -15.27
CA TYR A 467 -21.46 -3.35 -15.43
C TYR A 467 -21.91 -4.21 -14.25
N ASP A 468 -22.54 -5.35 -14.55
CA ASP A 468 -22.67 -6.49 -13.64
C ASP A 468 -21.45 -7.38 -13.86
N VAL A 469 -20.60 -7.52 -12.83
CA VAL A 469 -19.41 -8.36 -12.83
C VAL A 469 -19.66 -9.55 -11.91
N ARG A 470 -19.37 -10.74 -12.43
CA ARG A 470 -19.56 -12.01 -11.73
C ARG A 470 -18.33 -12.89 -11.82
N TYR A 471 -18.19 -13.78 -10.85
CA TYR A 471 -17.12 -14.77 -10.80
C TYR A 471 -17.61 -16.13 -10.32
N ALA A 472 -16.85 -17.17 -10.64
CA ALA A 472 -17.03 -18.52 -10.12
C ALA A 472 -15.68 -19.23 -10.08
N VAL A 473 -15.51 -20.12 -9.11
CA VAL A 473 -14.37 -21.05 -9.09
C VAL A 473 -14.55 -22.03 -10.24
N GLY A 474 -13.55 -22.14 -11.12
CA GLY A 474 -13.64 -22.96 -12.34
C GLY A 474 -14.60 -22.39 -13.38
N THR A 475 -15.38 -23.24 -14.04
CA THR A 475 -16.21 -22.80 -15.19
C THR A 475 -17.38 -21.91 -14.77
N ILE A 476 -17.44 -20.68 -15.29
CA ILE A 476 -18.50 -19.73 -14.95
C ILE A 476 -19.81 -20.04 -15.68
N ALA A 477 -20.89 -20.18 -14.91
CA ALA A 477 -22.27 -20.22 -15.40
C ALA A 477 -23.01 -18.96 -14.93
N TRP A 478 -23.26 -18.02 -15.83
CA TRP A 478 -23.78 -16.68 -15.51
C TRP A 478 -24.99 -16.65 -14.55
N GLY A 479 -25.94 -17.59 -14.72
CA GLY A 479 -27.16 -17.64 -13.93
C GLY A 479 -26.95 -17.97 -12.45
N THR A 480 -25.85 -18.66 -12.11
CA THR A 480 -25.51 -19.10 -10.75
C THR A 480 -24.21 -18.49 -10.24
N ALA A 481 -23.44 -17.82 -11.09
CA ALA A 481 -22.20 -17.16 -10.73
C ALA A 481 -22.44 -16.06 -9.68
N ALA A 482 -21.53 -15.96 -8.72
CA ALA A 482 -21.61 -14.97 -7.66
C ALA A 482 -21.34 -13.57 -8.23
N SER A 483 -22.18 -12.60 -7.85
CA SER A 483 -21.87 -11.19 -8.11
C SER A 483 -20.68 -10.77 -7.26
N VAL A 484 -19.75 -10.04 -7.86
CA VAL A 484 -18.62 -9.46 -7.12
C VAL A 484 -19.17 -8.44 -6.12
N SER A 485 -18.91 -8.65 -4.84
CA SER A 485 -19.38 -7.80 -3.74
C SER A 485 -18.26 -7.01 -3.05
N VAL A 486 -16.99 -7.42 -3.24
CA VAL A 486 -15.83 -6.82 -2.56
C VAL A 486 -14.75 -6.45 -3.59
N GLY A 487 -14.22 -5.23 -3.47
CA GLY A 487 -13.22 -4.66 -4.38
C GLY A 487 -13.80 -3.61 -5.34
N THR A 488 -12.96 -3.05 -6.22
CA THR A 488 -13.40 -2.00 -7.16
C THR A 488 -14.21 -2.56 -8.33
N CYS A 489 -14.25 -3.89 -8.51
CA CYS A 489 -15.21 -4.55 -9.41
C CYS A 489 -16.57 -4.85 -8.74
N ALA A 490 -16.85 -4.34 -7.53
CA ALA A 490 -18.12 -4.57 -6.87
C ALA A 490 -19.30 -4.10 -7.74
N THR A 491 -20.28 -4.98 -7.91
CA THR A 491 -21.40 -4.79 -8.81
C THR A 491 -22.49 -3.92 -8.16
N PRO A 492 -23.02 -2.88 -8.85
CA PRO A 492 -22.71 -2.49 -10.22
C PRO A 492 -21.49 -1.55 -10.33
N VAL A 493 -20.61 -1.83 -11.28
CA VAL A 493 -19.48 -0.95 -11.60
C VAL A 493 -19.97 0.24 -12.43
N ALA A 494 -19.70 1.46 -11.98
CA ALA A 494 -20.10 2.69 -12.68
C ALA A 494 -19.34 2.87 -14.01
N GLY A 495 -19.98 3.51 -14.99
CA GLY A 495 -19.36 3.87 -16.27
C GLY A 495 -18.37 5.03 -16.14
N SER A 496 -17.46 5.15 -17.11
CA SER A 496 -16.42 6.20 -17.14
C SER A 496 -16.33 6.93 -18.49
N ALA A 497 -15.35 6.63 -19.35
CA ALA A 497 -15.19 7.25 -20.67
C ALA A 497 -15.18 6.17 -21.75
N ILE A 498 -16.12 6.23 -22.69
CA ILE A 498 -16.27 5.25 -23.77
C ILE A 498 -14.95 5.11 -24.54
N GLY A 499 -14.50 3.88 -24.76
CA GLY A 499 -13.25 3.58 -25.45
C GLY A 499 -12.00 3.59 -24.57
N ALA A 500 -12.07 4.04 -23.32
CA ALA A 500 -10.94 3.96 -22.39
C ALA A 500 -10.69 2.52 -21.92
N THR A 501 -9.41 2.15 -21.75
CA THR A 501 -9.05 0.93 -21.03
C THR A 501 -9.35 1.12 -19.55
N ARG A 502 -10.14 0.21 -19.01
CA ARG A 502 -10.52 0.17 -17.60
C ARG A 502 -9.80 -0.95 -16.90
N SER A 503 -9.57 -0.75 -15.62
CA SER A 503 -9.18 -1.80 -14.69
C SER A 503 -10.03 -1.72 -13.42
N CYS A 504 -10.44 -2.87 -12.90
CA CYS A 504 -11.04 -2.98 -11.57
C CYS A 504 -10.53 -4.25 -10.89
N THR A 505 -10.65 -4.36 -9.57
CA THR A 505 -10.12 -5.48 -8.78
C THR A 505 -11.25 -6.19 -8.04
N VAL A 506 -11.33 -7.50 -8.20
CA VAL A 506 -12.13 -8.43 -7.40
C VAL A 506 -11.30 -8.83 -6.17
N ARG A 507 -11.84 -8.70 -4.95
CA ARG A 507 -11.14 -9.03 -3.70
C ARG A 507 -11.88 -10.10 -2.91
N GLY A 508 -11.17 -10.73 -1.96
CA GLY A 508 -11.73 -11.78 -1.10
C GLY A 508 -11.76 -13.15 -1.77
N LEU A 509 -10.91 -13.35 -2.78
CA LEU A 509 -10.75 -14.65 -3.44
C LEU A 509 -9.84 -15.54 -2.58
N ALA A 510 -10.08 -16.85 -2.59
CA ALA A 510 -9.23 -17.79 -1.88
C ALA A 510 -7.83 -17.85 -2.54
N PRO A 511 -6.74 -18.04 -1.78
CA PRO A 511 -5.40 -18.21 -2.35
C PRO A 511 -5.29 -19.48 -3.19
N ASN A 512 -4.35 -19.47 -4.14
CA ASN A 512 -4.08 -20.58 -5.04
C ASN A 512 -5.34 -21.16 -5.73
N THR A 513 -6.31 -20.31 -6.08
CA THR A 513 -7.60 -20.69 -6.63
C THR A 513 -7.78 -20.13 -8.04
N GLY A 514 -8.25 -20.96 -8.96
CA GLY A 514 -8.57 -20.56 -10.33
C GLY A 514 -10.02 -20.13 -10.47
N ASP A 515 -10.25 -18.84 -10.71
CA ASP A 515 -11.55 -18.23 -10.92
C ASP A 515 -11.77 -17.80 -12.37
N GLN A 516 -13.00 -17.95 -12.86
CA GLN A 516 -13.46 -17.34 -14.11
C GLN A 516 -14.32 -16.12 -13.83
N PHE A 517 -14.13 -15.09 -14.65
CA PHE A 517 -14.82 -13.80 -14.55
C PHE A 517 -15.55 -13.51 -15.85
N GLN A 518 -16.75 -12.96 -15.74
CA GLN A 518 -17.52 -12.46 -16.87
C GLN A 518 -18.26 -11.20 -16.44
N LEU A 519 -18.55 -10.32 -17.40
CA LEU A 519 -19.35 -9.13 -17.13
C LEU A 519 -20.41 -8.89 -18.21
N VAL A 520 -21.43 -8.09 -17.87
CA VAL A 520 -22.45 -7.60 -18.80
C VAL A 520 -22.62 -6.10 -18.61
N ALA A 521 -22.54 -5.36 -19.71
CA ALA A 521 -22.84 -3.93 -19.75
C ALA A 521 -24.36 -3.71 -19.68
N PHE A 522 -24.81 -2.69 -18.95
CA PHE A 522 -26.22 -2.33 -18.84
C PHE A 522 -26.44 -0.83 -18.70
N ARG A 523 -27.65 -0.38 -19.07
CA ARG A 523 -28.17 0.96 -18.77
C ARG A 523 -29.33 0.87 -17.78
N GLY A 524 -29.60 1.94 -17.05
CA GLY A 524 -30.65 1.99 -16.02
C GLY A 524 -30.15 1.57 -14.64
N THR A 525 -31.08 1.19 -13.76
CA THR A 525 -30.81 0.76 -12.39
C THR A 525 -30.92 -0.77 -12.29
N MET A 526 -29.85 -1.40 -11.81
CA MET A 526 -29.79 -2.85 -11.61
C MET A 526 -30.96 -3.33 -10.73
N ASN A 527 -31.58 -4.45 -11.09
CA ASN A 527 -32.76 -5.04 -10.43
C ASN A 527 -34.06 -4.19 -10.45
N LEU A 528 -34.10 -3.08 -11.21
CA LEU A 528 -35.31 -2.27 -11.37
C LEU A 528 -35.74 -2.15 -12.83
N ASN A 529 -34.90 -1.52 -13.66
CA ASN A 529 -35.21 -1.23 -15.07
C ASN A 529 -33.97 -1.39 -15.96
N ALA A 530 -33.03 -2.24 -15.55
CA ALA A 530 -31.80 -2.46 -16.30
C ALA A 530 -32.07 -3.12 -17.66
N VAL A 531 -31.55 -2.49 -18.72
CA VAL A 531 -31.46 -3.09 -20.05
C VAL A 531 -30.03 -3.57 -20.23
N TYR A 532 -29.85 -4.87 -20.44
CA TYR A 532 -28.55 -5.52 -20.54
C TYR A 532 -28.13 -5.72 -22.00
N GLY A 533 -26.83 -5.55 -22.26
CA GLY A 533 -26.18 -5.91 -23.52
C GLY A 533 -25.76 -7.39 -23.57
N GLY A 534 -24.83 -7.71 -24.46
CA GLY A 534 -24.23 -9.04 -24.54
C GLY A 534 -23.26 -9.33 -23.39
N ARG A 535 -23.11 -10.62 -23.04
CA ARG A 535 -22.07 -11.09 -22.12
C ARG A 535 -20.70 -10.91 -22.74
N SER A 536 -19.72 -10.57 -21.91
CA SER A 536 -18.33 -10.53 -22.35
C SER A 536 -17.77 -11.92 -22.66
N ASN A 537 -16.58 -11.94 -23.26
CA ASN A 537 -15.71 -13.10 -23.17
C ASN A 537 -15.39 -13.42 -21.68
N VAL A 538 -14.97 -14.65 -21.41
CA VAL A 538 -14.57 -15.09 -20.06
C VAL A 538 -13.08 -14.79 -19.86
N ALA A 539 -12.74 -14.19 -18.72
CA ALA A 539 -11.36 -14.03 -18.27
C ALA A 539 -11.05 -15.07 -17.19
N ASN A 540 -9.88 -15.70 -17.28
CA ASN A 540 -9.42 -16.70 -16.30
C ASN A 540 -8.31 -16.06 -15.45
N GLY A 541 -8.44 -16.13 -14.13
CA GLY A 541 -7.43 -15.64 -13.19
C GLY A 541 -7.16 -16.65 -12.09
N THR A 542 -5.89 -16.82 -11.73
CA THR A 542 -5.49 -17.67 -10.60
C THR A 542 -4.82 -16.80 -9.56
N THR A 543 -5.35 -16.80 -8.33
CA THR A 543 -4.70 -16.14 -7.19
C THR A 543 -3.36 -16.81 -6.87
N ALA A 544 -2.38 -16.03 -6.44
CA ALA A 544 -1.07 -16.56 -6.06
C ALA A 544 -1.17 -17.44 -4.79
N PRO A 545 -0.20 -18.34 -4.54
CA PRO A 545 -0.03 -18.92 -3.22
C PRO A 545 0.19 -17.81 -2.18
N SER A 546 -0.35 -17.96 -0.97
CA SER A 546 -0.05 -17.00 0.09
C SER A 546 1.43 -17.11 0.45
N VAL A 547 2.18 -16.03 0.25
CA VAL A 547 3.59 -15.90 0.60
C VAL A 547 3.69 -14.91 1.75
N VAL A 548 3.19 -15.28 2.92
CA VAL A 548 3.59 -14.60 4.17
C VAL A 548 4.92 -15.24 4.58
N PRO A 549 6.07 -14.56 4.42
CA PRO A 549 7.30 -15.06 5.01
C PRO A 549 7.12 -15.18 6.53
N PRO A 550 7.73 -16.19 7.18
CA PRO A 550 7.61 -16.34 8.63
C PRO A 550 8.08 -15.05 9.30
N PRO A 551 7.31 -14.49 10.25
CA PRO A 551 7.65 -13.21 10.84
C PRO A 551 9.02 -13.27 11.52
N LEU A 552 9.84 -12.24 11.41
CA LEU A 552 11.17 -12.26 12.04
C LEU A 552 11.05 -11.88 13.51
N ALA A 553 11.92 -12.48 14.34
CA ALA A 553 12.08 -12.12 15.73
C ALA A 553 12.20 -10.58 15.90
N PRO A 554 11.49 -9.96 16.86
CA PRO A 554 11.62 -8.53 17.11
C PRO A 554 13.08 -8.16 17.42
N SER A 555 13.64 -7.13 16.78
CA SER A 555 15.02 -6.70 17.03
C SER A 555 15.28 -6.44 18.53
N GLY A 556 16.39 -7.00 19.04
CA GLY A 556 16.73 -6.94 20.46
C GLY A 556 15.76 -7.71 21.35
N SER A 557 15.22 -8.83 20.88
CA SER A 557 14.38 -9.73 21.67
C SER A 557 15.19 -10.68 22.55
N ASN A 558 14.54 -11.15 23.61
CA ASN A 558 14.99 -12.26 24.44
C ASN A 558 14.51 -13.62 23.92
N GLU A 559 14.18 -13.71 22.62
CA GLU A 559 13.71 -14.95 21.99
C GLU A 559 14.83 -16.00 21.97
N PRO A 560 14.61 -17.21 22.51
CA PRO A 560 15.64 -18.24 22.48
C PRO A 560 15.94 -18.74 21.06
N ALA A 561 17.19 -19.11 20.82
CA ALA A 561 17.61 -19.62 19.51
C ALA A 561 16.85 -20.90 19.09
N GLY A 562 16.53 -21.00 17.80
CA GLY A 562 15.86 -22.16 17.22
C GLY A 562 14.34 -22.20 17.41
N PHE A 563 13.73 -21.09 17.83
CA PHE A 563 12.28 -20.90 17.78
C PHE A 563 11.83 -20.64 16.35
N THR A 564 10.65 -21.15 16.01
CA THR A 564 10.00 -20.93 14.71
C THR A 564 8.90 -19.90 14.88
N PRO A 565 8.91 -18.79 14.12
CA PRO A 565 7.86 -17.80 14.16
C PRO A 565 6.49 -18.37 13.80
N VAL A 566 5.46 -17.91 14.52
CA VAL A 566 4.07 -18.41 14.41
C VAL A 566 3.15 -17.30 13.94
N ALA A 567 3.20 -16.16 14.63
CA ALA A 567 2.32 -15.04 14.35
C ALA A 567 3.05 -13.73 14.68
N ASP A 568 2.73 -12.69 13.92
CA ASP A 568 3.19 -11.33 14.16
C ASP A 568 2.05 -10.40 13.78
N ARG A 569 1.42 -9.82 14.78
CA ARG A 569 0.26 -8.97 14.58
C ARG A 569 0.61 -7.51 14.77
N THR A 570 0.44 -6.76 13.70
CA THR A 570 0.77 -5.34 13.59
C THR A 570 -0.41 -4.41 13.91
N PHE A 571 -1.64 -4.91 14.02
CA PHE A 571 -2.87 -4.13 14.18
C PHE A 571 -3.16 -3.20 13.00
N ASP A 572 -2.94 -3.67 11.77
CA ASP A 572 -3.35 -2.95 10.55
C ASP A 572 -4.88 -3.03 10.32
N ALA A 573 -5.52 -4.08 10.85
CA ALA A 573 -6.97 -4.25 10.89
C ALA A 573 -7.44 -4.98 12.17
N VAL A 574 -8.74 -4.85 12.49
CA VAL A 574 -9.35 -5.50 13.66
C VAL A 574 -9.22 -7.03 13.57
N ALA A 575 -9.36 -7.61 12.38
CA ALA A 575 -9.08 -9.02 12.11
C ALA A 575 -8.09 -9.13 10.94
N GLU A 576 -6.98 -9.84 11.16
CA GLU A 576 -5.86 -9.94 10.22
C GLU A 576 -4.98 -11.14 10.58
N LEU A 577 -4.23 -11.68 9.62
CA LEU A 577 -3.14 -12.64 9.89
C LEU A 577 -3.55 -13.85 10.77
N GLY A 578 -4.78 -14.34 10.62
CA GLY A 578 -5.32 -15.47 11.41
C GLY A 578 -5.90 -15.08 12.78
N TRP A 579 -5.86 -13.80 13.15
CA TRP A 579 -6.44 -13.29 14.39
C TRP A 579 -7.93 -12.97 14.25
N GLY A 580 -8.73 -13.61 15.09
CA GLY A 580 -10.13 -13.25 15.35
C GLY A 580 -10.23 -12.14 16.39
N ALA A 581 -11.31 -11.37 16.37
CA ALA A 581 -11.55 -10.32 17.36
C ALA A 581 -13.05 -10.15 17.62
N SER A 582 -13.41 -9.76 18.85
CA SER A 582 -14.75 -9.32 19.18
C SER A 582 -14.98 -7.87 18.74
N ALA A 583 -16.24 -7.49 18.51
CA ALA A 583 -16.64 -6.22 17.90
C ALA A 583 -16.20 -4.95 18.67
N LEU A 584 -15.65 -5.08 19.86
CA LEU A 584 -15.26 -3.98 20.75
C LEU A 584 -13.73 -3.72 20.77
N VAL A 585 -12.92 -4.50 20.04
CA VAL A 585 -11.53 -4.12 19.74
C VAL A 585 -11.54 -3.12 18.60
N SER A 586 -10.95 -1.95 18.81
CA SER A 586 -10.79 -0.94 17.76
C SER A 586 -9.31 -0.80 17.38
N VAL A 587 -9.05 -0.38 16.14
CA VAL A 587 -7.70 -0.03 15.68
C VAL A 587 -7.62 1.48 15.59
N VAL A 588 -6.71 2.10 16.33
CA VAL A 588 -6.57 3.55 16.43
C VAL A 588 -5.13 3.98 16.19
N ALA A 589 -4.94 5.22 15.75
CA ALA A 589 -3.60 5.78 15.59
C ALA A 589 -3.04 6.28 16.93
N ASP A 590 -1.88 5.77 17.30
CA ASP A 590 -1.04 6.22 18.39
C ASP A 590 0.41 6.42 17.90
N PRO A 591 0.85 7.66 17.64
CA PRO A 591 2.20 7.91 17.11
C PRO A 591 3.31 7.59 18.11
N THR A 592 2.98 7.27 19.36
CA THR A 592 3.94 6.86 20.40
C THR A 592 4.16 5.34 20.44
N ALA A 593 3.41 4.57 19.62
CA ALA A 593 3.54 3.12 19.51
C ALA A 593 4.98 2.71 19.12
N PRO A 594 5.63 1.79 19.87
CA PRO A 594 7.05 1.48 19.66
C PRO A 594 7.37 0.63 18.42
N LYS A 595 6.41 -0.15 17.88
CA LYS A 595 6.69 -1.15 16.85
C LYS A 595 5.78 -1.05 15.62
N SER A 596 4.46 -0.96 15.76
CA SER A 596 3.58 -0.84 14.60
C SER A 596 3.49 0.60 14.05
N PRO A 597 3.34 0.80 12.72
CA PRO A 597 3.13 2.13 12.15
C PRO A 597 1.67 2.59 12.29
N PRO A 598 1.41 3.83 12.73
CA PRO A 598 1.06 4.16 14.13
C PRO A 598 -0.21 3.46 14.67
N LEU A 599 -0.73 2.42 14.02
CA LEU A 599 -1.97 1.77 14.41
C LEU A 599 -1.73 0.79 15.55
N VAL A 600 -2.61 0.83 16.54
CA VAL A 600 -2.58 -0.01 17.73
C VAL A 600 -3.97 -0.55 18.01
N GLY A 601 -4.03 -1.75 18.57
CA GLY A 601 -5.27 -2.26 19.15
C GLY A 601 -5.64 -1.41 20.36
N GLN A 602 -6.90 -1.00 20.47
CA GLN A 602 -7.44 -0.29 21.63
C GLN A 602 -8.64 -1.04 22.17
N VAL A 603 -8.57 -1.32 23.46
CA VAL A 603 -9.67 -1.80 24.28
C VAL A 603 -10.17 -0.63 25.15
N THR A 604 -11.47 -0.37 25.05
CA THR A 604 -12.14 0.69 25.83
C THR A 604 -12.89 0.09 27.00
N TYR A 605 -12.69 0.66 28.19
CA TYR A 605 -13.44 0.35 29.40
C TYR A 605 -14.33 1.56 29.71
N PRO A 606 -15.62 1.54 29.35
CA PRO A 606 -16.51 2.66 29.59
C PRO A 606 -16.69 2.96 31.09
N ALA A 607 -16.96 4.22 31.44
CA ALA A 607 -17.43 4.55 32.78
C ALA A 607 -18.69 3.72 33.12
N GLY A 608 -18.71 3.13 34.32
CA GLY A 608 -19.74 2.20 34.77
C GLY A 608 -19.51 0.74 34.38
N PHE A 609 -18.45 0.41 33.61
CA PHE A 609 -18.13 -0.98 33.26
C PHE A 609 -17.84 -1.80 34.52
N GLY A 610 -18.53 -2.93 34.68
CA GLY A 610 -18.40 -3.81 35.85
C GLY A 610 -17.18 -4.72 35.77
N GLY A 611 -16.49 -4.89 36.90
CA GLY A 611 -15.39 -5.86 37.02
C GLY A 611 -15.84 -7.29 36.76
N GLY A 612 -14.94 -8.08 36.18
CA GLY A 612 -15.08 -9.54 36.01
C GLY A 612 -15.37 -10.01 34.61
N TYR A 613 -15.51 -9.07 33.69
CA TYR A 613 -15.80 -9.32 32.29
C TYR A 613 -14.70 -8.72 31.42
N GLU A 614 -14.39 -9.36 30.29
CA GLU A 614 -13.65 -8.71 29.23
C GLU A 614 -14.56 -7.73 28.47
N PRO A 615 -14.15 -6.47 28.24
CA PRO A 615 -14.88 -5.55 27.37
C PRO A 615 -14.70 -5.89 25.90
N ALA A 616 -13.58 -6.50 25.53
CA ALA A 616 -13.24 -6.92 24.18
C ALA A 616 -12.17 -8.01 24.25
N SER A 617 -12.04 -8.81 23.20
CA SER A 617 -11.03 -9.86 23.12
C SER A 617 -10.58 -10.05 21.69
N THR A 618 -9.38 -10.59 21.53
CA THR A 618 -8.86 -10.99 20.23
C THR A 618 -7.90 -12.15 20.38
N TRP A 619 -7.96 -13.10 19.46
CA TRP A 619 -7.39 -14.43 19.65
C TRP A 619 -6.84 -15.01 18.35
N LEU A 620 -5.85 -15.87 18.48
CA LEU A 620 -5.31 -16.69 17.40
C LEU A 620 -5.85 -18.11 17.57
N GLU A 621 -6.70 -18.56 16.65
CA GLU A 621 -7.27 -19.91 16.65
C GLU A 621 -6.30 -20.96 16.10
N GLY A 622 -6.48 -22.22 16.51
CA GLY A 622 -5.74 -23.36 15.95
C GLY A 622 -4.28 -23.45 16.40
N ALA A 623 -3.97 -22.84 17.55
CA ALA A 623 -2.62 -22.87 18.12
C ALA A 623 -2.26 -24.27 18.68
N ASP A 624 -3.23 -25.12 18.99
CA ASP A 624 -3.06 -26.53 19.39
C ASP A 624 -2.35 -27.38 18.34
N ALA A 625 -2.64 -27.13 17.04
CA ALA A 625 -2.01 -27.84 15.93
C ALA A 625 -0.49 -27.61 15.84
N LEU A 626 0.04 -26.63 16.58
CA LEU A 626 1.44 -26.23 16.51
C LEU A 626 2.38 -27.13 17.34
N GLY A 627 1.87 -27.90 18.31
CA GLY A 627 2.64 -28.92 19.01
C GLY A 627 3.83 -28.42 19.85
N TYR A 628 3.88 -27.13 20.19
CA TYR A 628 5.04 -26.54 20.85
C TYR A 628 5.08 -26.81 22.36
N THR A 629 6.18 -27.38 22.86
CA THR A 629 6.43 -27.48 24.31
C THR A 629 7.14 -26.24 24.86
N ARG A 630 7.64 -25.38 23.98
CA ARG A 630 8.27 -24.10 24.32
C ARG A 630 7.63 -22.98 23.50
N LEU A 631 7.17 -21.93 24.17
CA LEU A 631 6.49 -20.80 23.56
C LEU A 631 7.18 -19.49 23.97
N TYR A 632 7.36 -18.59 23.01
CA TYR A 632 7.83 -17.24 23.22
C TYR A 632 6.75 -16.26 22.74
N LEU A 633 6.41 -15.30 23.59
CA LEU A 633 5.49 -14.22 23.26
C LEU A 633 6.18 -12.87 23.49
N SER A 634 5.95 -11.92 22.60
CA SER A 634 6.37 -10.53 22.77
C SER A 634 5.23 -9.61 22.39
N PHE A 635 4.91 -8.65 23.25
CA PHE A 635 3.90 -7.64 22.94
C PHE A 635 4.14 -6.35 23.72
N TRP A 636 3.52 -5.27 23.29
CA TRP A 636 3.55 -4.00 23.98
C TRP A 636 2.17 -3.67 24.52
N VAL A 637 2.13 -3.15 25.76
CA VAL A 637 0.90 -2.67 26.37
C VAL A 637 1.08 -1.25 26.85
N LYS A 638 0.02 -0.44 26.72
CA LYS A 638 -0.07 0.88 27.35
C LYS A 638 -1.41 1.03 28.03
N LEU A 639 -1.39 1.50 29.26
CA LEU A 639 -2.58 1.87 30.01
C LEU A 639 -2.80 3.38 29.92
N SER A 640 -4.05 3.83 29.88
CA SER A 640 -4.34 5.27 29.90
C SER A 640 -3.84 5.92 31.19
N SER A 641 -3.48 7.21 31.10
CA SER A 641 -2.96 7.98 32.25
C SER A 641 -3.91 7.98 33.44
N ASN A 642 -5.22 7.87 33.20
CA ASN A 642 -6.27 7.78 34.21
C ASN A 642 -6.64 6.35 34.62
N TRP A 643 -5.90 5.32 34.18
CA TRP A 643 -6.22 3.93 34.48
C TRP A 643 -6.33 3.66 35.99
N GLN A 644 -7.38 2.96 36.41
CA GLN A 644 -7.58 2.57 37.80
C GLN A 644 -7.56 1.04 37.91
N GLY A 645 -6.65 0.49 38.69
CA GLY A 645 -6.64 -0.93 38.98
C GLY A 645 -7.88 -1.34 39.77
N HIS A 646 -8.45 -2.51 39.47
CA HIS A 646 -9.60 -3.04 40.21
C HIS A 646 -9.28 -3.25 41.71
N SER A 647 -10.25 -3.15 42.62
CA SER A 647 -9.99 -3.27 44.08
C SER A 647 -9.43 -4.63 44.51
N SER A 648 -9.75 -5.70 43.78
CA SER A 648 -9.15 -7.02 43.96
C SER A 648 -7.64 -7.04 43.70
N GLY A 649 -7.11 -5.97 43.10
CA GLY A 649 -5.73 -5.83 42.68
C GLY A 649 -5.42 -6.52 41.36
N VAL A 650 -6.35 -7.27 40.76
CA VAL A 650 -6.10 -8.07 39.55
C VAL A 650 -6.61 -7.34 38.32
N ASN A 651 -5.73 -7.11 37.36
CA ASN A 651 -6.07 -6.60 36.02
C ASN A 651 -5.40 -7.54 35.02
N LYS A 652 -6.17 -8.24 34.19
CA LYS A 652 -5.65 -9.25 33.25
C LYS A 652 -5.42 -8.61 31.89
N ILE A 653 -4.42 -9.10 31.15
CA ILE A 653 -4.09 -8.62 29.80
C ILE A 653 -4.41 -9.70 28.75
N ALA A 654 -3.79 -10.86 28.88
CA ALA A 654 -3.83 -11.93 27.90
C ALA A 654 -3.83 -13.29 28.59
N PHE A 655 -4.12 -14.34 27.83
CA PHE A 655 -4.18 -15.73 28.26
C PHE A 655 -3.45 -16.63 27.28
N VAL A 656 -2.75 -17.63 27.82
CA VAL A 656 -2.20 -18.75 27.06
C VAL A 656 -2.91 -20.01 27.52
N TRP A 657 -3.53 -20.69 26.56
CA TRP A 657 -4.17 -21.96 26.81
C TRP A 657 -3.17 -23.11 26.66
N LEU A 658 -3.39 -24.11 27.48
CA LEU A 658 -2.83 -25.45 27.34
C LEU A 658 -4.05 -26.36 27.35
N HIS A 659 -4.05 -27.45 26.57
CA HIS A 659 -5.23 -28.30 26.40
C HIS A 659 -6.50 -27.45 26.14
N ASP A 660 -7.63 -27.71 26.81
CA ASP A 660 -8.88 -26.95 26.62
C ASP A 660 -9.15 -25.90 27.71
N ASN A 661 -8.12 -25.40 28.42
CA ASN A 661 -8.35 -24.32 29.41
C ASN A 661 -7.25 -23.25 29.39
N PRO A 662 -7.57 -22.01 29.77
CA PRO A 662 -6.55 -21.00 30.02
C PRO A 662 -5.73 -21.41 31.24
N VAL A 663 -4.42 -21.55 31.05
CA VAL A 663 -3.49 -21.99 32.11
C VAL A 663 -2.64 -20.84 32.63
N VAL A 664 -2.17 -19.96 31.75
CA VAL A 664 -1.36 -18.80 32.11
C VAL A 664 -2.12 -17.54 31.74
N TYR A 665 -2.13 -16.53 32.63
CA TYR A 665 -2.52 -15.18 32.28
C TYR A 665 -1.53 -14.14 32.74
N PHE A 666 -1.42 -13.09 31.94
CA PHE A 666 -0.57 -11.93 32.18
C PHE A 666 -1.39 -10.91 32.98
N SER A 667 -0.81 -10.35 34.03
CA SER A 667 -1.53 -9.48 34.95
C SER A 667 -0.72 -8.27 35.41
N GLU A 668 -1.42 -7.15 35.56
CA GLU A 668 -0.93 -5.89 36.08
C GLU A 668 -1.47 -5.76 37.51
N GLN A 669 -0.72 -6.23 38.50
CA GLN A 669 -1.17 -6.25 39.88
C GLN A 669 -1.14 -4.86 40.51
N GLY A 670 -2.29 -4.41 40.99
CA GLY A 670 -2.46 -3.20 41.78
C GLY A 670 -3.89 -2.68 41.71
N SER A 671 -4.23 -1.78 42.64
CA SER A 671 -5.57 -1.21 42.78
C SER A 671 -5.54 0.32 42.75
N GLY A 672 -6.65 0.91 42.32
CA GLY A 672 -6.81 2.36 42.18
C GLY A 672 -5.72 3.00 41.32
N SER A 673 -5.24 4.17 41.74
CA SER A 673 -4.12 4.87 41.11
C SER A 673 -2.73 4.43 41.62
N GLY A 674 -2.67 3.38 42.44
CA GLY A 674 -1.42 2.88 43.01
C GLY A 674 -0.48 2.26 41.95
N PRO A 675 0.75 1.87 42.34
CA PRO A 675 1.68 1.18 41.45
C PRO A 675 1.08 -0.09 40.87
N LEU A 676 1.45 -0.41 39.63
CA LEU A 676 1.08 -1.64 38.94
C LEU A 676 2.34 -2.48 38.71
N GLU A 677 2.27 -3.77 39.03
CA GLU A 677 3.36 -4.72 38.90
C GLU A 677 3.04 -5.81 37.87
N ALA A 678 3.97 -6.08 36.97
CA ALA A 678 3.83 -7.14 35.97
C ALA A 678 4.00 -8.54 36.59
N GLN A 679 2.94 -9.35 36.58
CA GLN A 679 2.96 -10.73 37.08
C GLN A 679 2.44 -11.71 36.04
N LEU A 680 2.86 -12.98 36.16
CA LEU A 680 2.19 -14.10 35.52
C LEU A 680 1.40 -14.87 36.57
N ARG A 681 0.24 -15.40 36.19
CA ARG A 681 -0.58 -16.19 37.11
C ARG A 681 -1.05 -17.48 36.47
N LEU A 682 -1.08 -18.52 37.29
CA LEU A 682 -1.50 -19.86 36.92
C LEU A 682 -2.91 -20.12 37.42
N GLN A 683 -3.73 -20.68 36.55
CA GLN A 683 -5.07 -21.16 36.87
C GLN A 683 -5.33 -22.46 36.11
N ASN A 684 -6.36 -23.20 36.50
CA ASN A 684 -6.74 -24.45 35.84
C ASN A 684 -5.59 -25.48 35.68
N THR A 685 -4.60 -25.41 36.57
CA THR A 685 -3.48 -26.34 36.66
C THR A 685 -3.83 -27.53 37.57
N PRO A 686 -3.07 -28.64 37.53
CA PRO A 686 -3.25 -29.76 38.47
C PRO A 686 -3.01 -29.39 39.95
N VAL A 687 -2.30 -28.29 40.20
CA VAL A 687 -2.10 -27.69 41.53
C VAL A 687 -2.99 -26.45 41.69
N PRO A 688 -3.29 -26.02 42.94
CA PRO A 688 -4.01 -24.78 43.19
C PRO A 688 -3.38 -23.58 42.47
N ALA A 689 -4.23 -22.61 42.09
CA ALA A 689 -3.79 -21.39 41.41
C ALA A 689 -2.63 -20.73 42.15
N ARG A 690 -1.59 -20.35 41.39
CA ARG A 690 -0.33 -19.83 41.91
C ARG A 690 0.01 -18.53 41.19
N ASN A 691 0.40 -17.53 41.97
CA ASN A 691 0.95 -16.29 41.42
C ASN A 691 2.46 -16.46 41.23
N LEU A 692 2.95 -16.14 40.03
CA LEU A 692 4.37 -16.03 39.74
C LEU A 692 4.72 -14.54 39.81
N THR A 693 5.10 -14.11 41.02
CA THR A 693 5.50 -12.72 41.29
C THR A 693 6.93 -12.47 40.81
N PRO A 694 7.30 -11.25 40.40
CA PRO A 694 8.69 -10.92 40.10
C PRO A 694 9.64 -11.34 41.23
N ASN A 695 10.69 -12.08 40.90
CA ASN A 695 11.66 -12.62 41.85
C ASN A 695 13.12 -12.23 41.53
N LEU A 696 13.35 -11.50 40.43
CA LEU A 696 14.69 -11.05 40.01
C LEU A 696 14.84 -9.53 40.05
N ALA A 697 13.82 -8.79 39.58
CA ALA A 697 13.83 -7.33 39.54
C ALA A 697 12.41 -6.80 39.66
N ALA A 698 12.28 -5.57 40.17
CA ALA A 698 11.00 -4.86 40.23
C ALA A 698 10.95 -3.80 39.13
N VAL A 699 9.96 -3.91 38.25
CA VAL A 699 9.63 -2.88 37.24
C VAL A 699 8.16 -2.49 37.45
N SER A 700 7.92 -1.20 37.67
CA SER A 700 6.56 -0.67 37.76
C SER A 700 6.04 -0.33 36.37
N LEU A 701 4.78 -0.69 36.10
CA LEU A 701 4.09 -0.30 34.88
C LEU A 701 3.55 1.13 35.06
N THR A 702 4.12 2.05 34.30
CA THR A 702 3.78 3.47 34.29
C THR A 702 2.57 3.71 33.37
N ARG A 703 1.57 4.43 33.89
CA ARG A 703 0.38 4.79 33.11
C ARG A 703 0.75 5.85 32.06
N GLY A 704 0.21 5.72 30.86
CA GLY A 704 0.49 6.60 29.73
C GLY A 704 1.77 6.26 28.96
N GLU A 705 2.53 5.26 29.40
CA GLU A 705 3.74 4.79 28.74
C GLU A 705 3.56 3.38 28.17
N TRP A 706 4.32 3.08 27.12
CA TRP A 706 4.36 1.76 26.51
C TRP A 706 5.37 0.87 27.22
N HIS A 707 4.93 -0.31 27.62
CA HIS A 707 5.78 -1.32 28.25
C HIS A 707 5.85 -2.58 27.39
N ARG A 708 7.07 -3.05 27.12
CA ARG A 708 7.31 -4.29 26.38
C ARG A 708 7.26 -5.47 27.33
N TRP A 709 6.41 -6.43 27.03
CA TRP A 709 6.40 -7.75 27.64
C TRP A 709 7.10 -8.74 26.73
N GLU A 710 8.00 -9.53 27.29
CA GLU A 710 8.58 -10.70 26.62
C GLU A 710 8.47 -11.88 27.57
N VAL A 711 7.95 -13.01 27.11
CA VAL A 711 7.71 -14.19 27.96
C VAL A 711 8.12 -15.47 27.26
N VAL A 712 8.87 -16.31 27.96
CA VAL A 712 9.18 -17.69 27.56
C VAL A 712 8.46 -18.65 28.51
N LEU A 713 7.67 -19.56 27.95
CA LEU A 713 6.97 -20.61 28.67
C LEU A 713 7.46 -21.98 28.19
N VAL A 714 7.78 -22.88 29.13
CA VAL A 714 8.23 -24.25 28.84
C VAL A 714 7.33 -25.22 29.59
N VAL A 715 6.62 -26.10 28.85
CA VAL A 715 5.73 -27.09 29.46
C VAL A 715 6.54 -28.07 30.31
N ASN A 716 5.94 -28.52 31.41
CA ASN A 716 6.53 -29.50 32.31
C ASN A 716 6.47 -30.93 31.75
N THR A 717 7.31 -31.82 32.29
CA THR A 717 7.39 -33.23 31.88
C THR A 717 6.55 -34.13 32.78
N GLY A 718 5.42 -34.61 32.26
CA GLY A 718 4.58 -35.54 33.02
C GLY A 718 3.96 -34.83 34.22
N ASP A 719 4.03 -35.45 35.39
CA ASP A 719 3.53 -34.85 36.64
C ASP A 719 4.63 -34.13 37.44
N GLN A 720 5.81 -33.95 36.83
CA GLN A 720 6.93 -33.26 37.50
C GLN A 720 6.76 -31.74 37.37
N ALA A 721 6.93 -31.01 38.47
CA ALA A 721 6.96 -29.55 38.46
C ALA A 721 8.33 -29.05 37.99
N ASN A 722 8.62 -29.20 36.70
CA ASN A 722 9.88 -28.79 36.07
C ASN A 722 9.67 -27.89 34.84
N GLY A 723 8.44 -27.39 34.64
CA GLY A 723 8.15 -26.39 33.63
C GLY A 723 8.77 -25.04 34.02
N GLU A 724 8.95 -24.18 33.03
CA GLU A 724 9.63 -22.91 33.20
C GLU A 724 8.78 -21.72 32.75
N ALA A 725 8.90 -20.61 33.48
CA ALA A 725 8.40 -19.30 33.11
C ALA A 725 9.52 -18.28 33.24
N HIS A 726 9.81 -17.54 32.17
CA HIS A 726 10.75 -16.42 32.18
C HIS A 726 10.05 -15.21 31.59
N TRP A 727 10.17 -14.05 32.22
CA TRP A 727 9.66 -12.83 31.60
C TRP A 727 10.51 -11.60 31.86
N TRP A 728 10.44 -10.70 30.88
CA TRP A 728 11.10 -9.42 30.85
C TRP A 728 10.08 -8.31 30.66
N ILE A 729 10.33 -7.18 31.33
CA ILE A 729 9.61 -5.92 31.13
C ILE A 729 10.62 -4.88 30.69
N ASP A 730 10.40 -4.27 29.53
CA ASP A 730 11.30 -3.26 28.94
C ASP A 730 12.76 -3.73 28.83
N GLY A 731 12.95 -5.01 28.51
CA GLY A 731 14.24 -5.66 28.39
C GLY A 731 14.90 -6.07 29.72
N VAL A 732 14.29 -5.77 30.88
CA VAL A 732 14.77 -6.19 32.20
C VAL A 732 14.10 -7.50 32.59
N LYS A 733 14.91 -8.52 32.92
CA LYS A 733 14.38 -9.81 33.41
C LYS A 733 13.84 -9.64 34.82
N VAL A 734 12.52 -9.74 34.98
CA VAL A 734 11.84 -9.50 36.26
C VAL A 734 11.46 -10.80 36.95
N GLY A 735 11.26 -11.89 36.20
CA GLY A 735 10.84 -13.17 36.75
C GLY A 735 11.44 -14.39 36.07
N GLU A 736 11.79 -15.38 36.89
CA GLU A 736 12.25 -16.70 36.47
C GLU A 736 11.78 -17.78 37.45
N TYR A 737 11.01 -18.74 36.96
CA TYR A 737 10.60 -19.95 37.68
C TYR A 737 10.93 -21.18 36.84
N ARG A 738 11.39 -22.24 37.50
CA ARG A 738 11.74 -23.54 36.89
C ARG A 738 11.03 -24.73 37.56
N ASP A 739 10.10 -24.42 38.45
CA ASP A 739 9.36 -25.34 39.31
C ASP A 739 7.86 -25.31 39.01
N VAL A 740 7.49 -25.13 37.74
CA VAL A 740 6.09 -24.91 37.34
C VAL A 740 5.44 -26.20 36.86
N LEU A 741 4.23 -26.49 37.34
CA LEU A 741 3.39 -27.58 36.86
C LEU A 741 2.18 -27.00 36.11
N TYR A 742 2.25 -27.00 34.78
CA TYR A 742 1.21 -26.47 33.90
C TYR A 742 0.12 -27.49 33.59
N GLY A 743 0.49 -28.75 33.39
CA GLY A 743 -0.43 -29.86 33.11
C GLY A 743 0.06 -31.19 33.68
N SER A 744 -0.81 -32.20 33.69
CA SER A 744 -0.49 -33.55 34.16
C SER A 744 -0.15 -34.50 33.00
N SER A 745 0.22 -35.75 33.33
CA SER A 745 0.44 -36.82 32.36
C SER A 745 -0.80 -37.17 31.51
N THR A 746 -2.00 -36.77 31.95
CA THR A 746 -3.28 -37.04 31.28
C THR A 746 -3.76 -35.90 30.39
N GLN A 747 -3.04 -34.78 30.35
CA GLN A 747 -3.38 -33.61 29.53
C GLN A 747 -2.39 -33.45 28.36
N PRO A 748 -2.85 -32.92 27.21
CA PRO A 748 -1.97 -32.46 26.13
C PRO A 748 -0.90 -31.47 26.64
N LYS A 749 0.34 -31.64 26.18
CA LYS A 749 1.53 -30.86 26.64
C LYS A 749 2.04 -29.85 25.61
N ALA A 750 1.18 -29.43 24.69
CA ALA A 750 1.50 -28.42 23.69
C ALA A 750 0.79 -27.11 24.02
N TRP A 751 1.56 -26.03 24.09
CA TRP A 751 1.05 -24.68 24.23
C TRP A 751 0.17 -24.31 23.04
N GLY A 752 -0.85 -23.49 23.30
CA GLY A 752 -1.76 -22.98 22.29
C GLY A 752 -3.19 -23.38 22.56
N GLY A 753 -3.45 -24.66 22.87
CA GLY A 753 -4.83 -25.14 23.06
C GLY A 753 -5.78 -24.65 21.95
N PRO A 754 -7.06 -24.36 22.22
CA PRO A 754 -7.94 -23.77 21.21
C PRO A 754 -7.48 -22.36 20.77
N GLU A 755 -6.78 -21.60 21.64
CA GLU A 755 -6.35 -20.24 21.33
C GLU A 755 -5.23 -19.66 22.22
N ILE A 756 -4.50 -18.70 21.66
CA ILE A 756 -3.76 -17.68 22.42
C ILE A 756 -4.52 -16.37 22.27
N SER A 757 -4.90 -15.74 23.39
CA SER A 757 -5.81 -14.60 23.35
C SER A 757 -5.37 -13.41 24.17
N TRP A 758 -5.56 -12.23 23.61
CA TRP A 758 -5.62 -10.98 24.34
C TRP A 758 -7.05 -10.78 24.82
N MET A 759 -7.29 -11.03 26.10
CA MET A 759 -8.61 -11.01 26.72
C MET A 759 -8.51 -10.26 28.06
N PRO A 760 -8.48 -8.92 28.02
CA PRO A 760 -8.08 -8.14 29.16
C PRO A 760 -9.27 -7.90 30.09
N ILE A 761 -9.38 -8.76 31.10
CA ILE A 761 -10.43 -8.68 32.11
C ILE A 761 -10.00 -7.70 33.21
N TRP A 762 -10.74 -6.61 33.38
CA TRP A 762 -10.61 -5.75 34.56
C TRP A 762 -11.24 -6.49 35.74
N GLY A 763 -10.42 -6.95 36.68
CA GLY A 763 -10.65 -8.19 37.42
C GLY A 763 -11.85 -8.24 38.36
N GLY A 764 -11.95 -9.36 39.09
CA GLY A 764 -12.90 -9.57 40.19
C GLY A 764 -14.38 -9.42 39.85
N ILE A 765 -15.27 -9.41 40.83
CA ILE A 765 -16.67 -8.98 40.65
C ILE A 765 -16.94 -7.98 41.77
N GLY A 766 -17.59 -6.85 41.47
CA GLY A 766 -18.12 -5.94 42.51
C GLY A 766 -17.80 -4.45 42.34
N ASP A 767 -16.77 -4.07 41.57
CA ASP A 767 -16.48 -2.67 41.27
C ASP A 767 -16.98 -2.25 39.90
N THR A 768 -17.05 -0.93 39.68
CA THR A 768 -17.26 -0.34 38.35
C THR A 768 -16.18 0.69 38.03
N VAL A 769 -15.83 0.78 36.75
CA VAL A 769 -14.86 1.76 36.24
C VAL A 769 -15.42 3.17 36.42
N ALA A 770 -14.75 4.02 37.21
CA ALA A 770 -15.28 5.35 37.55
C ALA A 770 -15.28 6.33 36.35
N GLN A 771 -14.32 6.21 35.44
CA GLN A 771 -14.16 7.05 34.25
C GLN A 771 -13.67 6.19 33.10
N THR A 772 -14.08 6.51 31.87
CA THR A 772 -13.63 5.76 30.68
C THR A 772 -12.11 5.72 30.63
N MET A 773 -11.55 4.52 30.53
CA MET A 773 -10.12 4.25 30.47
C MET A 773 -9.81 3.29 29.33
N TYR A 774 -8.53 3.18 28.97
CA TYR A 774 -8.11 2.45 27.78
C TYR A 774 -6.89 1.60 28.05
N MET A 775 -6.85 0.45 27.38
CA MET A 775 -5.65 -0.37 27.22
C MET A 775 -5.33 -0.44 25.73
N TRP A 776 -4.11 -0.08 25.36
CA TRP A 776 -3.60 -0.19 23.99
C TRP A 776 -2.61 -1.33 23.86
N MET A 777 -2.56 -1.88 22.65
CA MET A 777 -1.87 -3.09 22.26
C MET A 777 -1.03 -2.78 21.02
N ASP A 778 0.25 -3.14 21.06
CA ASP A 778 1.13 -3.00 19.91
C ASP A 778 1.97 -4.27 19.70
N HIS A 779 2.12 -4.67 18.44
CA HIS A 779 3.01 -5.73 17.96
C HIS A 779 3.00 -7.04 18.78
N PHE A 780 1.96 -7.86 18.59
CA PHE A 780 1.82 -9.16 19.26
C PHE A 780 2.50 -10.28 18.45
N TYR A 781 3.70 -10.67 18.86
CA TYR A 781 4.53 -11.67 18.22
C TYR A 781 4.55 -12.98 19.02
N ILE A 782 4.48 -14.10 18.31
CA ILE A 782 4.51 -15.45 18.85
C ILE A 782 5.50 -16.29 18.05
N SER A 783 6.33 -17.06 18.75
CA SER A 783 7.15 -18.12 18.17
C SER A 783 7.20 -19.34 19.09
N GLY A 784 7.52 -20.51 18.55
CA GLY A 784 7.53 -21.73 19.33
C GLY A 784 8.51 -22.78 18.86
N ARG A 785 8.73 -23.77 19.70
CA ARG A 785 9.56 -24.95 19.41
C ARG A 785 8.95 -26.21 20.05
N PRO A 786 8.92 -27.35 19.34
CA PRO A 786 8.50 -28.63 19.91
C PRO A 786 9.35 -29.09 21.09
#